data_AF-A0A849WKX5-F1
#
_entry.id   AF-A0A849WKX5-F1
#
_cell.length_a   1.000
_cell.length_b   1.000
_cell.length_c   1.000
_cell.angle_alpha   90.00
_cell.angle_beta   90.00
_cell.angle_gamma   90.00
#
_symmetry.space_group_name_H-M   'P 1'
#
loop_
_entity.id
_entity.type
_entity.pdbx_description
1 polymer ?
#
loop_
_entity_poly.entity_id
_entity_poly.type
_entity_poly.pdbx_seq_one_letter_code
_entity_poly.pdbx_strand_id
1 'polypeptide(L)'
;MPKRESWVGKILGNYRLDKWIGEGAMGEVYLAYNTASQEKVAIKILHLSGLETEKELRHKKRFQREAECTCSLDHPNIVKVYEIGEHKDFSYLVMEFLEGQSLLDILLQNGPLSTKQTLKIAREITLALDAAHKKKIIHRDIKPANIMIQGDGNVKLTDFGLAKAVNAVSNISQAGQIIGTIFYLSPEQAMGSQKVDHRTDFYSLGVTLFQTITGKLPYPGKMPVQVIQQHISAPVPGIREYVPDVIPEIEALIQKLMSKKVSSRFSNAAQLLMAIEDCENRLKDRGSQKKTSSRKIAPVKRNSWFYPYRYFYLSGIIFFLLILSFIAITKKEKEIPKEEKIAKEPKISLPVVSKIPYTKESPANVLQFVEITPLEGSRLLKPALEIQGKIQGEELDSLFCNATPISFEKVSSGLHAFSIKQNLQIGENIFFLKAFARSKNFVLSKKLTYFLIPDIIKSVEISPKEAWLVPGQKIFFDIKGYNENKEEIPFLVDWILSGGSFDEQGAYTAGDVQGNYILFVRDNSTWIQNQANVRITKEGWFGETLPHGMEFQQDSKEYLWKQDQSVMVYIPEGSFWRGDMRGKDDEKPAREIYLSGFYIDKYELTWGQYLHYCKITGEKIPENKDSEVKMREKEPVVNISWSQANSYSQWAGKRLPTEAEWEKAAKGGINIPDWSVLQHPVMMKLNPYPKRTYPWGNALPNQDTFYCNYVAHDQWDKRGEDEYVHSAPIGSFAKGASPYNAMDMAGNVWEWCADAYDKDFYKNSADRNPVNHKKSNLYVAKGGSWFNFAESCRASKRSALENAPFPWVGVRLAK
;
A
#
# COMPACT_ATOMS: atom_id res chain seq x y z
N MET A 1 9.06 30.76 16.76
CA MET A 1 9.86 29.63 17.26
C MET A 1 11.31 29.83 16.85
N PRO A 2 12.32 29.56 17.71
CA PRO A 2 13.72 29.64 17.30
C PRO A 2 14.02 28.54 16.26
N LYS A 3 14.91 28.83 15.30
CA LYS A 3 15.27 27.91 14.20
C LYS A 3 16.01 26.66 14.70
N ARG A 4 15.96 25.59 13.89
CA ARG A 4 16.51 24.22 14.07
C ARG A 4 18.02 24.12 14.41
N GLU A 5 18.79 25.21 14.29
CA GLU A 5 20.24 25.27 14.61
C GLU A 5 20.53 25.93 15.98
N SER A 6 19.50 26.30 16.76
CA SER A 6 19.68 27.22 17.89
C SER A 6 20.25 26.63 19.19
N TRP A 7 20.42 25.30 19.30
CA TRP A 7 20.91 24.64 20.52
C TRP A 7 22.35 24.10 20.44
N VAL A 8 22.89 23.92 19.23
CA VAL A 8 24.26 23.44 19.03
C VAL A 8 25.25 24.45 19.62
N GLY A 9 26.20 23.98 20.42
CA GLY A 9 27.18 24.78 21.14
C GLY A 9 26.70 25.32 22.50
N LYS A 10 25.41 25.17 22.85
CA LYS A 10 24.89 25.57 24.17
C LYS A 10 25.12 24.50 25.23
N ILE A 11 25.09 24.92 26.48
CA ILE A 11 25.15 24.06 27.66
C ILE A 11 23.75 23.92 28.25
N LEU A 12 23.33 22.68 28.49
CA LEU A 12 22.08 22.33 29.16
C LEU A 12 22.43 21.46 30.38
N GLY A 13 22.22 21.99 31.58
CA GLY A 13 22.73 21.37 32.81
C GLY A 13 24.26 21.22 32.74
N ASN A 14 24.76 19.98 32.86
CA ASN A 14 26.19 19.65 32.76
C ASN A 14 26.62 19.22 31.34
N TYR A 15 25.79 19.40 30.31
CA TYR A 15 26.04 18.82 28.99
C TYR A 15 26.14 19.87 27.91
N ARG A 16 27.19 19.77 27.10
CA ARG A 16 27.37 20.61 25.91
C ARG A 16 26.75 19.90 24.71
N LEU A 17 25.77 20.53 24.07
CA LEU A 17 25.12 20.02 22.87
C LEU A 17 26.04 20.25 21.66
N ASP A 18 26.35 19.19 20.93
CA ASP A 18 27.39 19.19 19.89
C ASP A 18 26.79 19.04 18.49
N LYS A 19 25.83 18.14 18.32
CA LYS A 19 25.24 17.87 17.01
C LYS A 19 23.78 17.46 17.14
N TRP A 20 22.92 17.99 16.28
CA TRP A 20 21.56 17.49 16.13
C TRP A 20 21.56 16.09 15.48
N ILE A 21 20.92 15.11 16.11
CA ILE A 21 20.85 13.71 15.62
C ILE A 21 19.52 13.46 14.89
N GLY A 22 18.42 14.05 15.36
CA GLY A 22 17.10 13.83 14.75
C GLY A 22 15.97 14.52 15.50
N GLU A 23 14.77 14.48 14.92
CA GLU A 23 13.53 15.01 15.49
C GLU A 23 12.51 13.87 15.58
N GLY A 24 11.92 13.67 16.75
CA GLY A 24 10.82 12.72 16.97
C GLY A 24 9.52 13.44 17.33
N ALA A 25 8.42 12.68 17.43
CA ALA A 25 7.05 13.20 17.64
C ALA A 25 6.84 14.08 18.90
N MET A 26 7.81 14.13 19.81
CA MET A 26 7.71 14.80 21.11
C MET A 26 8.91 15.72 21.38
N GLY A 27 9.85 15.85 20.44
CA GLY A 27 11.06 16.63 20.69
C GLY A 27 12.27 16.33 19.82
N GLU A 28 13.30 17.14 19.99
CA GLU A 28 14.56 17.08 19.26
C GLU A 28 15.60 16.25 20.03
N VAL A 29 16.44 15.48 19.34
CA VAL A 29 17.51 14.68 19.93
C VAL A 29 18.87 15.20 19.48
N TYR A 30 19.76 15.44 20.44
CA TYR A 30 21.11 15.96 20.22
C TYR A 30 22.16 15.00 20.77
N LEU A 31 23.27 14.86 20.05
CA LEU A 31 24.52 14.37 20.59
C LEU A 31 25.06 15.45 21.50
N ALA A 32 25.39 15.08 22.73
CA ALA A 32 26.00 15.96 23.69
C ALA A 32 27.15 15.25 24.41
N TYR A 33 27.95 16.06 25.09
CA TYR A 33 29.05 15.58 25.93
C TYR A 33 28.84 16.07 27.34
N ASN A 34 28.98 15.18 28.32
CA ASN A 34 29.08 15.59 29.71
C ASN A 34 30.34 16.47 29.86
N THR A 35 30.17 17.70 30.37
CA THR A 35 31.27 18.68 30.45
C THR A 35 32.37 18.27 31.42
N ALA A 36 32.06 17.45 32.43
CA ALA A 36 33.02 16.94 33.39
C ALA A 36 33.69 15.63 32.93
N SER A 37 32.91 14.61 32.53
CA SER A 37 33.46 13.30 32.15
C SER A 37 33.89 13.19 30.67
N GLN A 38 33.47 14.14 29.83
CA GLN A 38 33.61 14.08 28.36
C GLN A 38 32.96 12.84 27.72
N GLU A 39 32.07 12.15 28.45
CA GLU A 39 31.33 11.01 27.90
C GLU A 39 30.25 11.48 26.92
N LYS A 40 30.10 10.74 25.82
CA LYS A 40 29.03 10.96 24.83
C LYS A 40 27.69 10.53 25.40
N VAL A 41 26.69 11.38 25.24
CA VAL A 41 25.30 11.11 25.61
C VAL A 41 24.36 11.59 24.51
N ALA A 42 23.15 11.04 24.47
CA ALA A 42 22.06 11.59 23.69
C ALA A 42 21.14 12.39 24.61
N ILE A 43 20.73 13.59 24.20
CA ILE A 43 19.81 14.45 24.93
C ILE A 43 18.56 14.68 24.11
N LYS A 44 17.41 14.23 24.62
CA LYS A 44 16.10 14.48 24.02
C LYS A 44 15.44 15.66 24.72
N ILE A 45 15.27 16.77 23.99
CA ILE A 45 14.59 17.98 24.46
C ILE A 45 13.10 17.87 24.14
N LEU A 46 12.24 18.02 25.14
CA LEU A 46 10.80 17.84 25.02
C LEU A 46 10.10 19.20 25.18
N HIS A 47 9.52 19.71 24.10
CA HIS A 47 8.84 21.00 24.09
C HIS A 47 7.41 20.87 24.64
N LEU A 48 7.20 21.31 25.87
CA LEU A 48 5.86 21.40 26.47
C LEU A 48 5.26 22.77 26.13
N SER A 49 4.87 23.00 24.86
CA SER A 49 4.26 24.27 24.46
C SER A 49 2.76 24.33 24.81
N GLY A 50 2.34 25.37 25.55
CA GLY A 50 0.93 25.71 25.81
C GLY A 50 0.41 25.36 27.20
N LEU A 51 1.11 25.80 28.26
CA LEU A 51 0.86 25.40 29.64
C LEU A 51 0.17 26.51 30.45
N GLU A 52 -1.17 26.52 30.52
CA GLU A 52 -1.91 27.46 31.38
C GLU A 52 -3.08 26.82 32.17
N THR A 53 -3.40 25.52 32.01
CA THR A 53 -4.56 24.90 32.68
C THR A 53 -4.22 23.85 33.75
N GLU A 54 -5.08 23.68 34.77
CA GLU A 54 -4.94 22.68 35.84
C GLU A 54 -4.91 21.22 35.36
N LYS A 55 -5.40 20.95 34.15
CA LYS A 55 -5.36 19.64 33.49
C LYS A 55 -3.94 19.29 33.03
N GLU A 56 -3.14 20.30 32.67
CA GLU A 56 -1.76 20.15 32.19
C GLU A 56 -0.75 19.97 33.31
N LEU A 57 -0.97 20.57 34.49
CA LEU A 57 -0.18 20.31 35.70
C LEU A 57 -0.22 18.83 36.13
N ARG A 58 -1.36 18.15 35.91
CA ARG A 58 -1.48 16.69 36.10
C ARG A 58 -0.69 15.89 35.06
N HIS A 59 -0.58 16.38 33.82
CA HIS A 59 0.23 15.75 32.78
C HIS A 59 1.74 15.89 33.07
N LYS A 60 2.21 17.07 33.51
CA LYS A 60 3.62 17.27 33.91
C LYS A 60 4.04 16.35 35.06
N LYS A 61 3.22 16.23 36.11
CA LYS A 61 3.49 15.31 37.25
C LYS A 61 3.49 13.84 36.84
N ARG A 62 2.63 13.44 35.91
CA ARG A 62 2.60 12.05 35.40
C ARG A 62 3.79 11.76 34.48
N PHE A 63 4.17 12.72 33.65
CA PHE A 63 5.37 12.67 32.82
C PHE A 63 6.64 12.47 33.66
N GLN A 64 6.84 13.30 34.69
CA GLN A 64 7.98 13.18 35.61
C GLN A 64 8.03 11.79 36.26
N ARG A 65 6.88 11.28 36.73
CA ARG A 65 6.80 9.96 37.37
C ARG A 65 7.09 8.81 36.40
N GLU A 66 6.62 8.88 35.15
CA GLU A 66 6.93 7.88 34.12
C GLU A 66 8.41 7.94 33.68
N ALA A 67 9.01 9.14 33.66
CA ALA A 67 10.42 9.33 33.38
C ALA A 67 11.31 8.78 34.51
N GLU A 68 11.00 9.09 35.76
CA GLU A 68 11.67 8.54 36.95
C GLU A 68 11.62 6.99 36.98
N CYS A 69 10.47 6.41 36.63
CA CYS A 69 10.34 4.96 36.51
C CYS A 69 11.28 4.38 35.44
N THR A 70 11.49 5.09 34.34
CA THR A 70 12.36 4.66 33.24
C THR A 70 13.84 4.70 33.64
N CYS A 71 14.28 5.66 34.45
CA CYS A 71 15.64 5.69 35.02
C CYS A 71 15.98 4.44 35.86
N SER A 72 14.97 3.76 36.40
CA SER A 72 15.19 2.53 37.17
C SER A 72 15.48 1.31 36.29
N LEU A 73 15.26 1.37 34.97
CA LEU A 73 15.48 0.25 34.06
C LEU A 73 16.98 0.12 33.73
N ASP A 74 17.57 -1.01 34.09
CA ASP A 74 18.96 -1.36 33.77
C ASP A 74 18.94 -2.76 33.14
N HIS A 75 19.06 -2.82 31.82
CA HIS A 75 19.01 -4.05 31.05
C HIS A 75 19.79 -3.86 29.73
N PRO A 76 20.56 -4.87 29.27
CA PRO A 76 21.38 -4.73 28.05
C PRO A 76 20.57 -4.36 26.80
N ASN A 77 19.32 -4.83 26.69
CA ASN A 77 18.42 -4.54 25.58
C ASN A 77 17.50 -3.33 25.78
N ILE A 78 17.74 -2.49 26.80
CA ILE A 78 17.01 -1.23 27.03
C ILE A 78 18.02 -0.08 27.01
N VAL A 79 17.68 1.03 26.35
CA VAL A 79 18.51 2.24 26.40
C VAL A 79 18.60 2.76 27.83
N LYS A 80 19.81 3.01 28.33
CA LYS A 80 19.99 3.52 29.68
C LYS A 80 19.64 5.00 29.74
N VAL A 81 18.78 5.38 30.65
CA VAL A 81 18.50 6.78 30.98
C VAL A 81 19.35 7.17 32.18
N TYR A 82 20.16 8.21 32.03
CA TYR A 82 21.05 8.68 33.10
C TYR A 82 20.35 9.68 34.02
N GLU A 83 19.69 10.67 33.45
CA GLU A 83 19.03 11.72 34.20
C GLU A 83 17.89 12.38 33.41
N ILE A 84 17.05 13.10 34.14
CA ILE A 84 16.02 13.98 33.61
C ILE A 84 16.31 15.37 34.17
N GLY A 85 16.32 16.37 33.30
CA GLY A 85 16.47 17.76 33.71
C GLY A 85 15.32 18.64 33.25
N GLU A 86 15.22 19.80 33.87
CA GLU A 86 14.28 20.85 33.49
C GLU A 86 15.02 22.15 33.20
N HIS A 87 14.61 22.84 32.15
CA HIS A 87 15.11 24.17 31.85
C HIS A 87 13.98 25.10 31.40
N LYS A 88 13.60 26.03 32.28
CA LYS A 88 12.55 27.07 32.12
C LYS A 88 11.25 26.52 31.52
N ASP A 89 11.19 26.41 30.20
CA ASP A 89 10.00 26.13 29.40
C ASP A 89 9.96 24.69 28.85
N PHE A 90 10.97 23.86 29.12
CA PHE A 90 11.04 22.49 28.60
C PHE A 90 11.74 21.52 29.55
N SER A 91 11.45 20.22 29.38
CA SER A 91 12.16 19.12 30.04
C SER A 91 13.10 18.46 29.06
N TYR A 92 14.17 17.85 29.55
CA TYR A 92 15.09 17.08 28.71
C TYR A 92 15.47 15.76 29.39
N LEU A 93 15.73 14.74 28.57
CA LEU A 93 16.15 13.41 28.98
C LEU A 93 17.57 13.16 28.51
N VAL A 94 18.47 12.79 29.42
CA VAL A 94 19.84 12.40 29.09
C VAL A 94 19.92 10.89 29.12
N MET A 95 20.35 10.30 28.01
CA MET A 95 20.39 8.87 27.79
C MET A 95 21.69 8.42 27.11
N GLU A 96 21.95 7.12 27.19
CA GLU A 96 23.04 6.46 26.48
C GLU A 96 23.01 6.80 24.99
N PHE A 97 24.15 7.23 24.45
CA PHE A 97 24.30 7.43 23.01
C PHE A 97 24.56 6.08 22.34
N LEU A 98 23.67 5.67 21.42
CA LEU A 98 23.79 4.40 20.71
C LEU A 98 24.43 4.60 19.34
N GLU A 99 25.62 4.03 19.15
CA GLU A 99 26.30 3.95 17.86
C GLU A 99 25.72 2.79 17.04
N GLY A 100 24.63 3.06 16.32
CA GLY A 100 23.87 2.08 15.55
C GLY A 100 22.80 2.71 14.65
N GLN A 101 22.07 1.88 13.90
CA GLN A 101 20.96 2.31 13.05
C GLN A 101 19.62 1.86 13.65
N SER A 102 18.54 2.60 13.38
CA SER A 102 17.20 2.12 13.73
C SER A 102 16.82 0.93 12.83
N LEU A 103 15.97 0.04 13.35
CA LEU A 103 15.43 -1.06 12.57
C LEU A 103 14.61 -0.55 11.38
N LEU A 104 14.00 0.64 11.50
CA LEU A 104 13.33 1.29 10.38
C LEU A 104 14.32 1.63 9.25
N ASP A 105 15.45 2.26 9.58
CA ASP A 105 16.46 2.64 8.59
C ASP A 105 17.04 1.39 7.90
N ILE A 106 17.26 0.32 8.66
CA ILE A 106 17.72 -0.96 8.13
C ILE A 106 16.70 -1.54 7.14
N LEU A 107 15.40 -1.50 7.46
CA LEU A 107 14.35 -1.98 6.55
C LEU A 107 14.25 -1.11 5.29
N LEU A 108 14.45 0.20 5.40
CA LEU A 108 14.43 1.11 4.24
C LEU A 108 15.66 0.92 3.33
N GLN A 109 16.83 0.63 3.89
CA GLN A 109 18.08 0.45 3.14
C GLN A 109 18.21 -0.95 2.53
N ASN A 110 17.88 -1.98 3.30
CA ASN A 110 18.19 -3.37 2.96
C ASN A 110 16.95 -4.20 2.61
N GLY A 111 15.74 -3.67 2.82
CA GLY A 111 14.49 -4.40 2.63
C GLY A 111 14.19 -5.40 3.76
N PRO A 112 13.34 -6.42 3.49
CA PRO A 112 12.96 -7.42 4.49
C PRO A 112 14.16 -8.19 5.07
N LEU A 113 14.06 -8.58 6.34
CA LEU A 113 15.06 -9.36 7.06
C LEU A 113 14.80 -10.87 6.95
N SER A 114 15.86 -11.67 7.12
CA SER A 114 15.70 -13.11 7.24
C SER A 114 14.94 -13.49 8.50
N THR A 115 14.18 -14.59 8.46
CA THR A 115 13.46 -15.12 9.63
C THR A 115 14.36 -15.35 10.83
N LYS A 116 15.64 -15.71 10.62
CA LYS A 116 16.62 -15.84 11.70
C LYS A 116 16.93 -14.50 12.38
N GLN A 117 17.12 -13.42 11.60
CA GLN A 117 17.34 -12.08 12.15
C GLN A 117 16.10 -11.56 12.85
N THR A 118 14.90 -11.76 12.27
CA THR A 118 13.64 -11.37 12.91
C THR A 118 13.45 -12.06 14.26
N LEU A 119 13.71 -13.37 14.37
CA LEU A 119 13.58 -14.09 15.65
C LEU A 119 14.61 -13.62 16.69
N LYS A 120 15.85 -13.31 16.27
CA LYS A 120 16.85 -12.70 17.16
C LYS A 120 16.33 -11.38 17.75
N ILE A 121 15.80 -10.49 16.89
CA ILE A 121 15.21 -9.22 17.32
C ILE A 121 14.02 -9.47 18.25
N ALA A 122 13.12 -10.39 17.89
CA ALA A 122 11.97 -10.76 18.72
C ALA A 122 12.39 -11.19 20.12
N ARG A 123 13.43 -12.02 20.23
CA ARG A 123 13.97 -12.51 21.49
C ARG A 123 14.51 -11.39 22.36
N GLU A 124 15.38 -10.54 21.79
CA GLU A 124 16.02 -9.44 22.53
C GLU A 124 15.00 -8.37 22.98
N ILE A 125 14.02 -8.04 22.13
CA ILE A 125 12.92 -7.14 22.53
C ILE A 125 12.02 -7.79 23.59
N THR A 126 11.76 -9.10 23.51
CA THR A 126 10.96 -9.78 24.54
C THR A 126 11.68 -9.80 25.91
N LEU A 127 13.01 -9.92 25.94
CA LEU A 127 13.81 -9.80 27.17
C LEU A 127 13.72 -8.38 27.76
N ALA A 128 13.82 -7.34 26.92
CA ALA A 128 13.61 -5.96 27.34
C ALA A 128 12.20 -5.74 27.92
N LEU A 129 11.16 -6.25 27.25
CA LEU A 129 9.78 -6.16 27.73
C LEU A 129 9.58 -6.89 29.06
N ASP A 130 10.17 -8.08 29.25
CA ASP A 130 10.10 -8.81 30.52
C ASP A 130 10.67 -7.98 31.69
N ALA A 131 11.84 -7.38 31.49
CA ALA A 131 12.49 -6.53 32.50
C ALA A 131 11.62 -5.31 32.87
N ALA A 132 11.00 -4.67 31.88
CA ALA A 132 10.11 -3.53 32.11
C ALA A 132 8.77 -3.93 32.76
N HIS A 133 8.13 -5.00 32.27
CA HIS A 133 6.83 -5.48 32.75
C HIS A 133 6.92 -5.95 34.20
N LYS A 134 8.04 -6.53 34.64
CA LYS A 134 8.31 -6.87 36.05
C LYS A 134 8.33 -5.65 36.97
N LYS A 135 8.72 -4.48 36.45
CA LYS A 135 8.62 -3.19 37.15
C LYS A 135 7.30 -2.46 36.91
N LYS A 136 6.31 -3.14 36.31
CA LYS A 136 4.99 -2.61 35.93
C LYS A 136 5.04 -1.44 34.94
N ILE A 137 6.11 -1.35 34.15
CA ILE A 137 6.29 -0.35 33.10
C ILE A 137 5.85 -0.97 31.78
N ILE A 138 4.92 -0.33 31.07
CA ILE A 138 4.43 -0.76 29.74
C ILE A 138 4.98 0.22 28.71
N HIS A 139 5.52 -0.27 27.59
CA HIS A 139 6.20 0.59 26.62
C HIS A 139 5.23 1.41 25.76
N ARG A 140 4.16 0.80 25.24
CA ARG A 140 3.05 1.41 24.48
C ARG A 140 3.37 1.99 23.08
N ASP A 141 4.59 1.86 22.58
CA ASP A 141 5.02 2.40 21.28
C ASP A 141 6.14 1.54 20.66
N ILE A 142 5.98 0.21 20.65
CA ILE A 142 6.93 -0.69 19.99
C ILE A 142 6.76 -0.58 18.48
N LYS A 143 7.81 -0.16 17.78
CA LYS A 143 7.89 -0.01 16.32
C LYS A 143 9.36 -0.04 15.86
N PRO A 144 9.65 -0.29 14.57
CA PRO A 144 11.02 -0.30 14.05
C PRO A 144 11.84 0.95 14.35
N ALA A 145 11.22 2.14 14.37
CA ALA A 145 11.93 3.39 14.67
C ALA A 145 12.44 3.47 16.12
N ASN A 146 11.86 2.68 17.04
CA ASN A 146 12.23 2.66 18.47
C ASN A 146 13.10 1.44 18.82
N ILE A 147 13.61 0.70 17.82
CA ILE A 147 14.49 -0.45 18.00
C ILE A 147 15.81 -0.12 17.32
N MET A 148 16.90 -0.07 18.08
CA MET A 148 18.24 0.25 17.59
C MET A 148 19.08 -1.03 17.45
N ILE A 149 19.82 -1.14 16.35
CA ILE A 149 20.77 -2.22 16.09
C ILE A 149 22.17 -1.62 16.03
N GLN A 150 23.05 -2.04 16.95
CA GLN A 150 24.44 -1.59 17.00
C GLN A 150 25.33 -2.39 16.04
N GLY A 151 26.55 -1.89 15.76
CA GLY A 151 27.46 -2.52 14.80
C GLY A 151 27.92 -3.95 15.16
N ASP A 152 27.87 -4.30 16.44
CA ASP A 152 28.11 -5.66 16.96
C ASP A 152 26.88 -6.58 16.87
N GLY A 153 25.74 -6.04 16.40
CA GLY A 153 24.46 -6.73 16.26
C GLY A 153 23.61 -6.78 17.53
N ASN A 154 23.95 -6.03 18.58
CA ASN A 154 23.12 -5.88 19.79
C ASN A 154 21.85 -5.08 19.48
N VAL A 155 20.71 -5.52 20.00
CA VAL A 155 19.41 -4.85 19.87
C VAL A 155 19.07 -4.11 21.15
N LYS A 156 18.76 -2.82 21.04
CA LYS A 156 18.27 -2.01 22.17
C LYS A 156 16.93 -1.37 21.87
N LEU A 157 16.03 -1.43 22.85
CA LEU A 157 14.74 -0.76 22.84
C LEU A 157 14.88 0.63 23.44
N THR A 158 14.39 1.64 22.72
CA THR A 158 14.43 3.06 23.10
C THR A 158 13.02 3.65 23.17
N ASP A 159 12.90 4.87 23.72
CA ASP A 159 11.65 5.64 23.74
C ASP A 159 10.50 4.94 24.49
N PHE A 160 10.78 4.43 25.70
CA PHE A 160 9.75 4.01 26.65
C PHE A 160 8.74 5.14 26.83
N GLY A 161 7.45 4.86 26.59
CA GLY A 161 6.44 5.85 26.24
C GLY A 161 6.11 6.91 27.30
N LEU A 162 7.01 7.90 27.46
CA LEU A 162 6.88 9.01 28.40
C LEU A 162 5.73 9.97 28.12
N ALA A 163 5.02 9.87 26.98
CA ALA A 163 3.98 10.84 26.63
C ALA A 163 2.72 10.27 25.95
N LYS A 164 2.25 9.10 26.42
CA LYS A 164 0.89 8.61 26.08
C LYS A 164 0.01 8.31 27.28
N ALA A 165 0.27 9.00 28.38
CA ALA A 165 -0.62 9.07 29.53
C ALA A 165 -2.00 9.70 29.26
N VAL A 166 -2.22 10.27 28.07
CA VAL A 166 -3.45 10.97 27.70
C VAL A 166 -4.07 10.30 26.48
N ASN A 167 -5.30 9.84 26.64
CA ASN A 167 -6.21 9.28 25.63
C ASN A 167 -5.72 9.38 24.18
N ALA A 168 -5.30 8.23 23.61
CA ALA A 168 -4.79 8.11 22.25
C ALA A 168 -5.79 8.54 21.16
N VAL A 169 -7.06 8.78 21.52
CA VAL A 169 -8.13 9.19 20.61
C VAL A 169 -8.41 10.70 20.66
N SER A 170 -8.12 11.39 21.78
CA SER A 170 -8.54 12.80 21.95
C SER A 170 -7.58 13.84 21.36
N ASN A 171 -6.33 13.47 21.07
CA ASN A 171 -5.30 14.41 20.58
C ASN A 171 -4.92 14.20 19.10
N ILE A 172 -5.72 13.44 18.35
CA ILE A 172 -5.46 13.13 16.93
C ILE A 172 -5.58 14.41 16.04
N SER A 173 -6.19 15.49 16.54
CA SER A 173 -6.58 16.66 15.75
C SER A 173 -5.58 17.83 15.67
N GLN A 174 -4.37 17.78 16.27
CA GLN A 174 -3.52 18.99 16.35
C GLN A 174 -2.02 18.90 16.02
N ALA A 175 -1.47 17.77 15.56
CA ALA A 175 -0.09 17.77 15.06
C ALA A 175 0.12 16.75 13.95
N GLY A 176 0.56 17.22 12.78
CA GLY A 176 0.85 16.41 11.58
C GLY A 176 1.96 15.35 11.73
N GLN A 177 2.44 15.08 12.94
CA GLN A 177 3.45 14.04 13.24
C GLN A 177 2.83 12.73 13.81
N ILE A 178 1.51 12.63 13.97
CA ILE A 178 0.82 11.42 14.50
C ILE A 178 0.64 10.31 13.44
N ILE A 179 1.12 10.50 12.21
CA ILE A 179 0.89 9.58 11.09
C ILE A 179 1.71 8.28 11.20
N GLY A 180 2.83 8.26 11.94
CA GLY A 180 3.73 7.09 11.99
C GLY A 180 3.38 5.99 13.01
N THR A 181 2.83 6.33 14.18
CA THR A 181 2.62 5.36 15.26
C THR A 181 1.31 4.57 15.14
N ILE A 182 0.33 5.09 14.41
CA ILE A 182 -0.99 4.44 14.23
C ILE A 182 -0.91 3.01 13.69
N PHE A 183 0.12 2.71 12.89
CA PHE A 183 0.33 1.40 12.25
C PHE A 183 0.75 0.29 13.21
N TYR A 184 1.08 0.61 14.46
CA TYR A 184 1.53 -0.36 15.47
C TYR A 184 0.59 -0.43 16.67
N LEU A 185 -0.52 0.30 16.66
CA LEU A 185 -1.47 0.33 17.78
C LEU A 185 -2.10 -1.04 18.02
N SER A 186 -2.23 -1.42 19.29
CA SER A 186 -3.07 -2.55 19.67
C SER A 186 -4.57 -2.21 19.54
N PRO A 187 -5.45 -3.21 19.36
CA PRO A 187 -6.90 -3.02 19.32
C PRO A 187 -7.42 -2.22 20.53
N GLU A 188 -6.95 -2.54 21.73
CA GLU A 188 -7.37 -1.87 22.97
C GLU A 188 -6.89 -0.42 23.05
N GLN A 189 -5.71 -0.10 22.51
CA GLN A 189 -5.26 1.30 22.37
C GLN A 189 -6.06 2.05 21.30
N ALA A 190 -6.35 1.38 20.17
CA ALA A 190 -7.14 1.90 19.06
C ALA A 190 -8.59 2.24 19.47
N MET A 191 -9.19 1.43 20.35
CA MET A 191 -10.52 1.68 20.93
C MET A 191 -10.52 2.73 22.07
N GLY A 192 -9.36 3.25 22.46
CA GLY A 192 -9.26 4.19 23.57
C GLY A 192 -9.62 3.59 24.93
N SER A 193 -9.40 2.28 25.13
CA SER A 193 -9.72 1.60 26.39
C SER A 193 -8.97 2.23 27.57
N GLN A 194 -9.68 2.46 28.68
CA GLN A 194 -9.05 2.91 29.93
C GLN A 194 -8.21 1.82 30.60
N LYS A 195 -8.40 0.55 30.23
CA LYS A 195 -7.67 -0.61 30.76
C LYS A 195 -6.80 -1.21 29.66
N VAL A 196 -5.54 -0.78 29.59
CA VAL A 196 -4.50 -1.33 28.71
C VAL A 196 -3.41 -1.95 29.59
N ASP A 197 -3.17 -3.25 29.43
CA ASP A 197 -2.11 -3.97 30.13
C ASP A 197 -0.90 -4.25 29.22
N HIS A 198 0.11 -4.92 29.77
CA HIS A 198 1.40 -5.17 29.11
C HIS A 198 1.31 -5.96 27.80
N ARG A 199 0.20 -6.68 27.56
CA ARG A 199 -0.01 -7.46 26.32
C ARG A 199 -0.25 -6.57 25.09
N THR A 200 -0.40 -5.25 25.28
CA THR A 200 -0.36 -4.27 24.19
C THR A 200 1.00 -4.24 23.50
N ASP A 201 2.09 -4.43 24.24
CA ASP A 201 3.46 -4.41 23.70
C ASP A 201 3.71 -5.64 22.83
N PHE A 202 3.14 -6.79 23.20
CA PHE A 202 3.21 -8.01 22.41
C PHE A 202 2.50 -7.88 21.05
N TYR A 203 1.34 -7.21 21.02
CA TYR A 203 0.66 -6.95 19.76
C TYR A 203 1.52 -6.07 18.83
N SER A 204 2.05 -4.98 19.38
CA SER A 204 2.89 -4.02 18.65
C SER A 204 4.20 -4.67 18.15
N LEU A 205 4.78 -5.58 18.95
CA LEU A 205 5.88 -6.44 18.53
C LEU A 205 5.45 -7.36 17.37
N GLY A 206 4.28 -8.00 17.43
CA GLY A 206 3.75 -8.82 16.33
C GLY A 206 3.67 -8.06 14.99
N VAL A 207 3.17 -6.83 15.02
CA VAL A 207 3.15 -5.93 13.85
C VAL A 207 4.57 -5.67 13.33
N THR A 208 5.50 -5.36 14.24
CA THR A 208 6.91 -5.11 13.92
C THR A 208 7.55 -6.34 13.25
N LEU A 209 7.34 -7.54 13.80
CA LEU A 209 7.88 -8.77 13.24
C LEU A 209 7.28 -9.08 11.86
N PHE A 210 5.96 -8.89 11.68
CA PHE A 210 5.31 -9.01 10.37
C PHE A 210 6.01 -8.12 9.33
N GLN A 211 6.25 -6.85 9.67
CA GLN A 211 6.91 -5.91 8.76
C GLN A 211 8.36 -6.30 8.47
N THR A 212 9.10 -6.77 9.46
CA THR A 212 10.50 -7.18 9.22
C THR A 212 10.59 -8.37 8.25
N ILE A 213 9.66 -9.32 8.31
CA ILE A 213 9.68 -10.50 7.45
C ILE A 213 9.19 -10.17 6.03
N THR A 214 8.13 -9.37 5.93
CA THR A 214 7.43 -9.14 4.65
C THR A 214 7.88 -7.86 3.93
N GLY A 215 8.55 -6.95 4.64
CA GLY A 215 8.81 -5.58 4.19
C GLY A 215 7.56 -4.69 4.16
N LYS A 216 6.39 -5.19 4.56
CA LYS A 216 5.10 -4.51 4.45
C LYS A 216 4.42 -4.41 5.81
N LEU A 217 3.66 -3.34 6.03
CA LEU A 217 2.80 -3.27 7.20
C LEU A 217 1.63 -4.27 7.05
N PRO A 218 1.18 -4.92 8.14
CA PRO A 218 0.02 -5.82 8.07
C PRO A 218 -1.26 -5.06 7.72
N TYR A 219 -1.35 -3.79 8.15
CA TYR A 219 -2.50 -2.92 7.94
C TYR A 219 -2.05 -1.58 7.34
N PRO A 220 -1.81 -1.52 6.02
CA PRO A 220 -1.46 -0.28 5.35
C PRO A 220 -2.69 0.61 5.14
N GLY A 221 -2.51 1.92 5.24
CA GLY A 221 -3.57 2.90 5.00
C GLY A 221 -3.05 4.32 5.07
N LYS A 222 -3.59 5.21 4.22
CA LYS A 222 -3.25 6.65 4.25
C LYS A 222 -4.07 7.42 5.30
N MET A 223 -5.24 6.89 5.69
CA MET A 223 -6.13 7.50 6.67
C MET A 223 -5.96 6.88 8.06
N PRO A 224 -5.67 7.67 9.12
CA PRO A 224 -5.47 7.14 10.47
C PRO A 224 -6.62 6.27 10.99
N VAL A 225 -7.85 6.70 10.76
CA VAL A 225 -9.05 5.97 11.21
C VAL A 225 -9.19 4.60 10.56
N GLN A 226 -8.75 4.46 9.31
CA GLN A 226 -8.79 3.18 8.58
C GLN A 226 -7.80 2.18 9.19
N VAL A 227 -6.59 2.63 9.45
CA VAL A 227 -5.53 1.82 10.07
C VAL A 227 -5.97 1.38 11.48
N ILE A 228 -6.51 2.31 12.27
CA ILE A 228 -7.11 2.04 13.60
C ILE A 228 -8.19 0.96 13.48
N GLN A 229 -9.14 1.10 12.56
CA GLN A 229 -10.20 0.11 12.36
C GLN A 229 -9.65 -1.26 11.96
N GLN A 230 -8.62 -1.32 11.11
CA GLN A 230 -7.96 -2.57 10.74
C GLN A 230 -7.29 -3.23 11.96
N HIS A 231 -6.62 -2.46 12.83
CA HIS A 231 -6.11 -2.99 14.09
C HIS A 231 -7.23 -3.55 14.97
N ILE A 232 -8.42 -2.94 15.00
CA ILE A 232 -9.56 -3.39 15.80
C ILE A 232 -10.18 -4.69 15.25
N SER A 233 -10.50 -4.73 13.95
CA SER A 233 -11.40 -5.75 13.40
C SER A 233 -10.87 -6.58 12.24
N ALA A 234 -9.85 -6.12 11.50
CA ALA A 234 -9.36 -6.87 10.34
C ALA A 234 -8.59 -8.13 10.78
N PRO A 235 -8.73 -9.28 10.09
CA PRO A 235 -7.95 -10.47 10.40
C PRO A 235 -6.45 -10.20 10.25
N VAL A 236 -5.60 -10.95 10.94
CA VAL A 236 -4.14 -10.86 10.76
C VAL A 236 -3.80 -11.48 9.40
N PRO A 237 -3.18 -10.75 8.45
CA PRO A 237 -2.82 -11.31 7.16
C PRO A 237 -1.87 -12.51 7.30
N GLY A 238 -2.00 -13.52 6.45
CA GLY A 238 -1.08 -14.64 6.42
C GLY A 238 0.31 -14.20 5.93
N ILE A 239 1.36 -14.48 6.68
CA ILE A 239 2.73 -14.14 6.27
C ILE A 239 3.13 -14.94 5.04
N ARG A 240 2.65 -16.18 4.93
CA ARG A 240 2.96 -17.06 3.81
C ARG A 240 2.32 -16.61 2.49
N GLU A 241 1.37 -15.69 2.53
CA GLU A 241 0.85 -14.99 1.34
C GLU A 241 1.90 -14.06 0.71
N TYR A 242 2.84 -13.55 1.52
CA TYR A 242 3.91 -12.64 1.07
C TYR A 242 5.24 -13.36 0.93
N VAL A 243 5.55 -14.30 1.83
CA VAL A 243 6.81 -15.04 1.87
C VAL A 243 6.50 -16.54 2.05
N PRO A 244 6.26 -17.30 0.97
CA PRO A 244 5.78 -18.69 1.02
C PRO A 244 6.69 -19.67 1.78
N ASP A 245 7.99 -19.39 1.83
CA ASP A 245 9.02 -20.24 2.44
C ASP A 245 9.05 -20.19 3.98
N VAL A 246 8.34 -19.23 4.59
CA VAL A 246 8.23 -19.09 6.05
C VAL A 246 7.58 -20.35 6.64
N ILE A 247 8.16 -20.86 7.73
CA ILE A 247 7.63 -22.04 8.42
C ILE A 247 6.30 -21.70 9.13
N PRO A 248 5.32 -22.62 9.18
CA PRO A 248 4.02 -22.38 9.81
C PRO A 248 4.10 -21.88 11.26
N GLU A 249 5.12 -22.30 12.01
CA GLU A 249 5.31 -21.93 13.42
C GLU A 249 5.57 -20.44 13.60
N ILE A 250 6.29 -19.80 12.67
CA ILE A 250 6.55 -18.35 12.71
C ILE A 250 5.29 -17.56 12.36
N GLU A 251 4.49 -18.05 11.41
CA GLU A 251 3.18 -17.47 11.10
C GLU A 251 2.23 -17.57 12.30
N ALA A 252 2.17 -18.73 12.95
CA ALA A 252 1.36 -18.95 14.15
C ALA A 252 1.81 -18.07 15.32
N LEU A 253 3.12 -17.87 15.51
CA LEU A 253 3.69 -16.96 16.51
C LEU A 253 3.18 -15.53 16.29
N ILE A 254 3.26 -15.01 15.07
CA ILE A 254 2.85 -13.64 14.76
C ILE A 254 1.32 -13.48 14.82
N GLN A 255 0.54 -14.46 14.35
CA GLN A 255 -0.92 -14.45 14.53
C GLN A 255 -1.33 -14.43 16.01
N LYS A 256 -0.62 -15.17 16.87
CA LYS A 256 -0.89 -15.18 18.31
C LYS A 256 -0.52 -13.86 18.99
N LEU A 257 0.61 -13.24 18.61
CA LEU A 257 0.97 -11.89 19.06
C LEU A 257 -0.09 -10.87 18.67
N MET A 258 -0.58 -10.93 17.43
CA MET A 258 -1.55 -9.99 16.86
C MET A 258 -3.02 -10.39 17.08
N SER A 259 -3.31 -11.30 18.02
CA SER A 259 -4.68 -11.70 18.32
C SER A 259 -5.51 -10.51 18.83
N LYS A 260 -6.71 -10.32 18.28
CA LYS A 260 -7.57 -9.16 18.60
C LYS A 260 -8.05 -9.19 20.05
N LYS A 261 -8.47 -10.37 20.51
CA LYS A 261 -8.78 -10.61 21.92
C LYS A 261 -7.47 -10.65 22.72
N VAL A 262 -7.34 -9.75 23.70
CA VAL A 262 -6.15 -9.64 24.57
C VAL A 262 -5.86 -10.96 25.31
N SER A 263 -6.90 -11.70 25.72
CA SER A 263 -6.77 -13.00 26.39
C SER A 263 -6.25 -14.13 25.49
N SER A 264 -6.31 -13.96 24.17
CA SER A 264 -5.80 -14.95 23.21
C SER A 264 -4.31 -14.78 22.91
N ARG A 265 -3.69 -13.68 23.36
CA ARG A 265 -2.25 -13.42 23.24
C ARG A 265 -1.46 -14.18 24.31
N PHE A 266 -0.13 -14.13 24.22
CA PHE A 266 0.74 -14.62 25.29
C PHE A 266 0.46 -13.87 26.59
N SER A 267 0.36 -14.62 27.70
CA SER A 267 0.03 -14.03 28.99
C SER A 267 1.19 -13.23 29.59
N ASN A 268 2.43 -13.61 29.28
CA ASN A 268 3.65 -12.98 29.77
C ASN A 268 4.83 -13.23 28.81
N ALA A 269 5.93 -12.51 29.03
CA ALA A 269 7.12 -12.57 28.19
C ALA A 269 7.80 -13.95 28.23
N ALA A 270 7.74 -14.68 29.34
CA ALA A 270 8.29 -16.03 29.43
C ALA A 270 7.61 -17.01 28.46
N GLN A 271 6.28 -16.96 28.33
CA GLN A 271 5.56 -17.77 27.34
C GLN A 271 5.91 -17.38 25.89
N LEU A 272 6.14 -16.10 25.64
CA LEU A 272 6.56 -15.63 24.32
C LEU A 272 7.99 -16.10 23.99
N LEU A 273 8.93 -16.01 24.93
CA LEU A 273 10.30 -16.50 24.76
C LEU A 273 10.32 -17.99 24.41
N MET A 274 9.56 -18.83 25.12
CA MET A 274 9.46 -20.26 24.80
C MET A 274 8.96 -20.51 23.37
N ALA A 275 7.98 -19.74 22.90
CA ALA A 275 7.46 -19.88 21.54
C ALA A 275 8.47 -19.39 20.47
N ILE A 276 9.25 -18.35 20.76
CA ILE A 276 10.35 -17.89 19.90
C ILE A 276 11.43 -18.96 19.81
N GLU A 277 11.83 -19.55 20.94
CA GLU A 277 12.86 -20.59 21.00
C GLU A 277 12.43 -21.87 20.26
N ASP A 278 11.15 -22.26 20.33
CA ASP A 278 10.60 -23.34 19.51
C ASP A 278 10.75 -23.03 18.00
N CYS A 279 10.38 -21.82 17.58
CA CYS A 279 10.55 -21.40 16.18
C CYS A 279 12.03 -21.44 15.73
N GLU A 280 12.95 -20.99 16.58
CA GLU A 280 14.40 -21.03 16.31
C GLU A 280 14.91 -22.47 16.16
N ASN A 281 14.45 -23.40 16.99
CA ASN A 281 14.82 -24.81 16.92
C ASN A 281 14.27 -25.48 15.66
N ARG A 282 13.00 -25.23 15.31
CA ARG A 282 12.38 -25.74 14.07
C ARG A 282 13.11 -25.28 12.82
N LEU A 283 13.59 -24.03 12.79
CA LEU A 283 14.42 -23.52 11.68
C LEU A 283 15.76 -24.27 11.57
N LYS A 284 16.41 -24.60 12.68
CA LYS A 284 17.67 -25.38 12.70
C LYS A 284 17.46 -26.81 12.19
N ASP A 285 16.37 -27.45 12.58
CA ASP A 285 16.04 -28.83 12.18
C ASP A 285 15.75 -28.93 10.68
N ARG A 286 15.00 -27.99 10.12
CA ARG A 286 14.68 -27.94 8.68
C ARG A 286 15.93 -27.68 7.81
N GLY A 287 16.87 -26.87 8.31
CA GLY A 287 18.17 -26.67 7.67
C GLY A 287 19.06 -27.92 7.68
N SER A 288 18.91 -28.77 8.70
CA SER A 288 19.64 -30.04 8.84
C SER A 288 19.05 -31.16 7.98
N GLN A 289 17.71 -31.23 7.83
CA GLN A 289 17.03 -32.22 6.98
C GLN A 289 17.23 -31.99 5.47
N LYS A 290 17.38 -30.72 5.01
CA LYS A 290 17.70 -30.42 3.59
C LYS A 290 19.10 -30.91 3.17
N LYS A 291 20.01 -31.19 4.13
CA LYS A 291 21.35 -31.75 3.84
C LYS A 291 21.37 -33.29 3.78
N THR A 292 20.31 -33.98 4.20
CA THR A 292 20.26 -35.44 4.30
C THR A 292 19.32 -36.14 3.32
N SER A 293 18.52 -35.42 2.52
CA SER A 293 17.51 -36.01 1.61
C SER A 293 17.93 -36.18 0.14
N SER A 294 19.20 -36.41 -0.16
CA SER A 294 19.62 -36.96 -1.47
C SER A 294 19.67 -38.49 -1.44
N ARG A 295 18.51 -39.17 -1.43
CA ARG A 295 18.45 -40.62 -1.73
C ARG A 295 17.09 -41.11 -2.27
N LYS A 296 17.15 -41.51 -3.55
CA LYS A 296 16.40 -42.55 -4.30
C LYS A 296 14.87 -42.61 -4.22
N ILE A 297 14.23 -42.15 -5.30
CA ILE A 297 12.86 -42.51 -5.68
C ILE A 297 12.89 -43.90 -6.37
N ALA A 298 12.07 -44.84 -5.90
CA ALA A 298 11.87 -46.16 -6.51
C ALA A 298 10.73 -46.11 -7.55
N PRO A 299 10.79 -46.87 -8.66
CA PRO A 299 9.75 -46.83 -9.69
C PRO A 299 8.60 -47.81 -9.42
N VAL A 300 7.40 -47.38 -9.82
CA VAL A 300 6.12 -48.11 -9.75
C VAL A 300 6.06 -49.21 -10.82
N LYS A 301 5.53 -50.38 -10.45
CA LYS A 301 5.34 -51.58 -11.28
C LYS A 301 4.36 -51.37 -12.44
N ARG A 302 4.71 -51.91 -13.62
CA ARG A 302 3.76 -52.31 -14.68
C ARG A 302 4.23 -53.63 -15.31
N ASN A 303 3.31 -54.58 -15.47
CA ASN A 303 3.55 -55.98 -15.81
C ASN A 303 3.79 -56.25 -17.32
N SER A 304 4.74 -57.16 -17.58
CA SER A 304 4.95 -58.14 -18.68
C SER A 304 4.54 -57.83 -20.13
N TRP A 305 5.46 -57.97 -21.10
CA TRP A 305 5.74 -59.25 -21.79
C TRP A 305 6.98 -59.20 -22.73
N PHE A 306 7.75 -60.30 -22.75
CA PHE A 306 8.75 -60.82 -23.71
C PHE A 306 10.03 -60.05 -24.14
N TYR A 307 11.18 -60.69 -23.86
CA TYR A 307 12.49 -60.54 -24.53
C TYR A 307 12.66 -61.68 -25.57
N PRO A 308 13.51 -61.51 -26.62
CA PRO A 308 14.87 -62.05 -26.49
C PRO A 308 15.98 -61.13 -27.02
N TYR A 309 17.11 -61.25 -26.33
CA TYR A 309 18.43 -60.70 -26.65
C TYR A 309 18.94 -61.18 -28.02
N ARG A 310 19.46 -60.25 -28.83
CA ARG A 310 20.74 -60.36 -29.59
C ARG A 310 20.88 -59.18 -30.56
N TYR A 311 21.37 -58.03 -30.08
CA TYR A 311 22.13 -57.03 -30.87
C TYR A 311 22.89 -55.99 -30.01
N PHE A 312 22.99 -56.17 -28.69
CA PHE A 312 23.64 -55.20 -27.80
C PHE A 312 25.13 -55.45 -27.50
N TYR A 313 25.77 -56.43 -28.15
CA TYR A 313 27.19 -56.72 -27.92
C TYR A 313 28.16 -55.88 -28.76
N LEU A 314 27.69 -55.07 -29.72
CA LEU A 314 28.54 -54.15 -30.51
C LEU A 314 28.45 -52.68 -30.07
N SER A 315 27.35 -52.22 -29.47
CA SER A 315 27.23 -50.84 -28.97
C SER A 315 27.92 -50.63 -27.62
N GLY A 316 27.99 -51.68 -26.79
CA GLY A 316 28.67 -51.63 -25.49
C GLY A 316 30.19 -51.49 -25.59
N ILE A 317 30.83 -52.10 -26.59
CA ILE A 317 32.29 -52.06 -26.76
C ILE A 317 32.74 -50.67 -27.22
N ILE A 318 32.00 -50.03 -28.12
CA ILE A 318 32.29 -48.67 -28.59
C ILE A 318 32.12 -47.65 -27.45
N PHE A 319 31.08 -47.82 -26.62
CA PHE A 319 30.85 -46.95 -25.47
C PHE A 319 31.91 -47.14 -24.37
N PHE A 320 32.38 -48.37 -24.17
CA PHE A 320 33.43 -48.71 -23.20
C PHE A 320 34.82 -48.19 -23.65
N LEU A 321 35.13 -48.22 -24.94
CA LEU A 321 36.36 -47.62 -25.50
C LEU A 321 36.35 -46.09 -25.42
N LEU A 322 35.19 -45.44 -25.61
CA LEU A 322 35.04 -43.99 -25.42
C LEU A 322 35.22 -43.58 -23.96
N ILE A 323 34.69 -44.35 -23.01
CA ILE A 323 34.87 -44.14 -21.57
C ILE A 323 36.34 -44.37 -21.16
N LEU A 324 37.02 -45.38 -21.71
CA LEU A 324 38.45 -45.60 -21.44
C LEU A 324 39.34 -44.49 -22.02
N SER A 325 39.01 -43.92 -23.18
CA SER A 325 39.71 -42.73 -23.70
C SER A 325 39.52 -41.51 -22.79
N PHE A 326 38.35 -41.38 -22.16
CA PHE A 326 38.04 -40.27 -21.27
C PHE A 326 38.68 -40.44 -19.86
N ILE A 327 38.80 -41.68 -19.37
CA ILE A 327 39.49 -42.00 -18.11
C ILE A 327 41.03 -41.89 -18.26
N ALA A 328 41.59 -42.28 -19.42
CA ALA A 328 43.03 -42.11 -19.70
C ALA A 328 43.47 -40.64 -19.81
N ILE A 329 42.56 -39.75 -20.22
CA ILE A 329 42.83 -38.29 -20.29
C ILE A 329 42.68 -37.62 -18.92
N THR A 330 41.89 -38.18 -18.00
CA THR A 330 41.54 -37.53 -16.72
C THR A 330 42.21 -38.11 -15.48
N LYS A 331 42.91 -39.24 -15.59
CA LYS A 331 43.52 -39.90 -14.43
C LYS A 331 44.95 -40.38 -14.68
N LYS A 332 45.86 -39.42 -14.86
CA LYS A 332 47.25 -39.59 -14.40
C LYS A 332 47.45 -38.61 -13.24
N GLU A 333 47.09 -39.08 -12.05
CA GLU A 333 47.39 -38.39 -10.79
C GLU A 333 48.89 -38.48 -10.47
N LYS A 334 49.41 -37.35 -9.99
CA LYS A 334 50.30 -37.20 -8.83
C LYS A 334 51.56 -38.06 -8.78
N GLU A 335 52.68 -37.40 -9.02
CA GLU A 335 53.78 -37.43 -8.04
C GLU A 335 53.81 -36.09 -7.30
N ILE A 336 54.12 -36.15 -6.01
CA ILE A 336 54.24 -35.01 -5.09
C ILE A 336 55.71 -34.55 -5.11
N PRO A 337 56.02 -33.32 -5.55
CA PRO A 337 57.25 -32.64 -5.19
C PRO A 337 56.99 -31.62 -4.08
N LYS A 338 58.03 -31.39 -3.28
CA LYS A 338 58.15 -30.37 -2.23
C LYS A 338 57.58 -29.03 -2.66
N GLU A 339 56.93 -28.34 -1.72
CA GLU A 339 56.37 -26.99 -1.89
C GLU A 339 57.40 -26.00 -2.46
N GLU A 340 57.39 -25.82 -3.78
CA GLU A 340 57.72 -24.54 -4.40
C GLU A 340 56.43 -23.71 -4.46
N LYS A 341 56.45 -22.53 -3.85
CA LYS A 341 55.37 -21.54 -3.95
C LYS A 341 55.17 -21.15 -5.41
N ILE A 342 54.24 -21.81 -6.09
CA ILE A 342 53.77 -21.39 -7.41
C ILE A 342 52.99 -20.08 -7.22
N ALA A 343 53.57 -19.00 -7.70
CA ALA A 343 52.97 -17.68 -7.80
C ALA A 343 51.64 -17.76 -8.57
N LYS A 344 50.50 -17.54 -7.90
CA LYS A 344 49.15 -17.41 -8.52
C LYS A 344 49.14 -16.32 -9.62
N GLU A 345 48.99 -16.65 -10.89
CA GLU A 345 48.90 -15.64 -11.96
C GLU A 345 47.85 -14.54 -11.66
N PRO A 346 48.14 -13.25 -11.95
CA PRO A 346 47.21 -12.15 -11.68
C PRO A 346 45.98 -12.21 -12.59
N LYS A 347 44.79 -11.95 -12.04
CA LYS A 347 43.52 -11.92 -12.80
C LYS A 347 42.89 -10.53 -12.80
N ILE A 348 42.36 -10.11 -13.95
CA ILE A 348 41.52 -8.92 -14.11
C ILE A 348 40.07 -9.37 -14.34
N SER A 349 39.20 -9.06 -13.37
CA SER A 349 37.77 -9.29 -13.44
C SER A 349 37.05 -7.98 -13.72
N LEU A 350 36.15 -8.01 -14.72
CA LEU A 350 35.30 -6.88 -15.07
C LEU A 350 33.85 -7.39 -15.09
N PRO A 351 32.88 -6.67 -14.51
CA PRO A 351 31.47 -7.06 -14.61
C PRO A 351 31.01 -7.00 -16.08
N VAL A 352 30.24 -8.00 -16.52
CA VAL A 352 29.56 -7.96 -17.82
C VAL A 352 28.38 -7.01 -17.70
N VAL A 353 28.46 -5.84 -18.33
CA VAL A 353 27.33 -4.92 -18.47
C VAL A 353 27.00 -4.85 -19.94
N SER A 354 25.77 -5.21 -20.33
CA SER A 354 25.39 -5.28 -21.74
C SER A 354 24.61 -4.07 -22.25
N LYS A 355 24.03 -3.20 -21.41
CA LYS A 355 23.30 -1.99 -21.85
C LYS A 355 23.29 -0.91 -20.76
N ILE A 356 23.57 0.35 -21.12
CA ILE A 356 23.50 1.51 -20.22
C ILE A 356 22.50 2.51 -20.85
N PRO A 357 21.38 2.86 -20.18
CA PRO A 357 20.46 3.89 -20.63
C PRO A 357 21.11 5.29 -20.57
N TYR A 358 20.81 6.18 -21.51
CA TYR A 358 21.23 7.59 -21.47
C TYR A 358 20.17 8.52 -22.07
N THR A 359 20.22 9.80 -21.72
CA THR A 359 19.45 10.88 -22.37
C THR A 359 20.41 11.91 -22.98
N LYS A 360 19.96 12.62 -24.01
CA LYS A 360 20.78 13.55 -24.80
C LYS A 360 21.36 14.74 -24.00
N GLU A 361 20.81 15.00 -22.80
CA GLU A 361 21.11 16.16 -21.96
C GLU A 361 21.75 15.81 -20.61
N SER A 362 21.89 14.52 -20.28
CA SER A 362 22.59 14.08 -19.06
C SER A 362 23.72 13.11 -19.43
N PRO A 363 25.00 13.47 -19.18
CA PRO A 363 26.10 12.55 -19.46
C PRO A 363 25.92 11.27 -18.65
N ALA A 364 26.09 10.11 -19.32
CA ALA A 364 26.02 8.83 -18.64
C ALA A 364 27.11 8.75 -17.57
N ASN A 365 26.72 8.67 -16.30
CA ASN A 365 27.65 8.39 -15.20
C ASN A 365 28.01 6.89 -15.23
N VAL A 366 29.10 6.54 -15.93
CA VAL A 366 29.62 5.17 -15.91
C VAL A 366 30.47 4.98 -14.66
N LEU A 367 29.84 4.59 -13.55
CA LEU A 367 30.54 4.09 -12.36
C LEU A 367 30.90 2.62 -12.58
N GLN A 368 32.18 2.33 -12.81
CA GLN A 368 32.65 0.97 -12.96
C GLN A 368 33.67 0.59 -11.90
N PHE A 369 33.46 -0.58 -11.30
CA PHE A 369 34.40 -1.20 -10.37
C PHE A 369 35.29 -2.17 -11.16
N VAL A 370 36.60 -1.91 -11.16
CA VAL A 370 37.59 -2.82 -11.73
C VAL A 370 38.32 -3.49 -10.59
N GLU A 371 38.24 -4.83 -10.52
CA GLU A 371 38.94 -5.61 -9.52
C GLU A 371 40.23 -6.19 -10.13
N ILE A 372 41.37 -5.84 -9.52
CA ILE A 372 42.70 -6.35 -9.88
C ILE A 372 43.25 -7.07 -8.66
N THR A 373 43.44 -8.38 -8.76
CA THR A 373 44.07 -9.18 -7.70
C THR A 373 45.57 -9.32 -8.00
N PRO A 374 46.47 -8.67 -7.24
CA PRO A 374 47.91 -8.85 -7.42
C PRO A 374 48.38 -10.22 -6.89
N LEU A 375 49.52 -10.66 -7.42
CA LEU A 375 50.27 -11.81 -6.91
C LEU A 375 50.68 -11.60 -5.46
N GLU A 376 50.52 -12.63 -4.62
CA GLU A 376 50.88 -12.58 -3.20
C GLU A 376 52.34 -12.13 -3.01
N GLY A 377 52.56 -10.96 -2.39
CA GLY A 377 53.88 -10.36 -2.19
C GLY A 377 54.36 -9.37 -3.27
N SER A 378 53.58 -9.09 -4.32
CA SER A 378 53.96 -8.13 -5.38
C SER A 378 53.31 -6.75 -5.19
N ARG A 379 54.09 -5.67 -5.39
CA ARG A 379 53.64 -4.28 -5.26
C ARG A 379 53.32 -3.71 -6.65
N LEU A 380 52.06 -3.36 -6.91
CA LEU A 380 51.63 -2.69 -8.15
C LEU A 380 52.27 -1.30 -8.24
N LEU A 381 52.90 -0.97 -9.37
CA LEU A 381 53.64 0.28 -9.52
C LEU A 381 52.73 1.47 -9.84
N LYS A 382 51.67 1.28 -10.63
CA LYS A 382 50.57 2.22 -10.94
C LYS A 382 49.54 1.52 -11.86
N PRO A 383 48.27 1.34 -11.45
CA PRO A 383 47.22 0.96 -12.38
C PRO A 383 46.81 2.19 -13.23
N ALA A 384 46.55 1.98 -14.52
CA ALA A 384 46.13 3.03 -15.43
C ALA A 384 44.93 2.54 -16.26
N LEU A 385 43.97 3.42 -16.50
CA LEU A 385 42.82 3.13 -17.36
C LEU A 385 42.93 3.98 -18.62
N GLU A 386 42.88 3.34 -19.78
CA GLU A 386 42.86 4.01 -21.09
C GLU A 386 41.44 3.94 -21.65
N ILE A 387 40.87 5.08 -21.97
CA ILE A 387 39.57 5.18 -22.61
C ILE A 387 39.81 5.50 -24.09
N GLN A 388 39.27 4.66 -24.98
CA GLN A 388 39.32 4.87 -26.43
C GLN A 388 37.89 4.83 -26.98
N GLY A 389 37.47 5.87 -27.68
CA GLY A 389 36.13 5.95 -28.27
C GLY A 389 36.16 6.56 -29.66
N LYS A 390 35.05 6.46 -30.39
CA LYS A 390 34.83 7.22 -31.63
C LYS A 390 33.65 8.15 -31.43
N ILE A 391 33.78 9.40 -31.85
CA ILE A 391 32.65 10.35 -31.91
C ILE A 391 32.44 10.66 -33.39
N GLN A 392 31.25 10.35 -33.91
CA GLN A 392 30.88 10.65 -35.32
C GLN A 392 31.87 10.11 -36.37
N GLY A 393 32.56 9.01 -36.07
CA GLY A 393 33.53 8.38 -36.97
C GLY A 393 34.99 8.80 -36.79
N GLU A 394 35.26 9.86 -36.01
CA GLU A 394 36.62 10.28 -35.65
C GLU A 394 37.09 9.59 -34.37
N GLU A 395 38.37 9.17 -34.33
CA GLU A 395 38.97 8.56 -33.13
C GLU A 395 39.23 9.62 -32.05
N LEU A 396 38.76 9.37 -30.83
CA LEU A 396 39.17 10.14 -29.67
C LEU A 396 40.64 9.82 -29.38
N ASP A 397 41.49 10.86 -29.28
CA ASP A 397 42.84 10.73 -28.75
C ASP A 397 42.81 10.04 -27.38
N SER A 398 43.69 9.05 -27.19
CA SER A 398 43.76 8.23 -25.99
C SER A 398 43.86 9.09 -24.72
N LEU A 399 42.77 9.18 -23.95
CA LEU A 399 42.77 9.85 -22.66
C LEU A 399 43.32 8.87 -21.60
N PHE A 400 44.56 9.11 -21.17
CA PHE A 400 45.15 8.44 -20.01
C PHE A 400 44.65 9.13 -18.73
N CYS A 401 43.63 8.55 -18.11
CA CYS A 401 43.17 9.00 -16.80
C CYS A 401 44.02 8.35 -15.70
N ASN A 402 44.72 9.16 -14.90
CA ASN A 402 45.27 8.71 -13.62
C ASN A 402 44.11 8.44 -12.67
N ALA A 403 43.80 7.17 -12.39
CA ALA A 403 42.75 6.81 -11.44
C ALA A 403 43.14 7.27 -10.02
N THR A 404 42.28 8.05 -9.36
CA THR A 404 42.45 8.42 -7.95
C THR A 404 41.94 7.30 -7.05
N PRO A 405 42.71 6.81 -6.07
CA PRO A 405 42.22 5.81 -5.11
C PRO A 405 41.08 6.39 -4.28
N ILE A 406 39.94 5.69 -4.20
CA ILE A 406 38.90 6.01 -3.22
C ILE A 406 39.32 5.36 -1.89
N SER A 407 39.52 6.20 -0.88
CA SER A 407 39.69 5.91 0.56
C SER A 407 39.94 4.45 0.98
N PHE A 408 41.12 4.21 1.55
CA PHE A 408 41.49 2.96 2.21
C PHE A 408 40.68 2.74 3.50
N GLU A 409 39.70 1.84 3.48
CA GLU A 409 39.44 1.01 4.66
C GLU A 409 40.17 -0.32 4.48
N LYS A 410 40.96 -0.65 5.50
CA LYS A 410 41.95 -1.71 5.51
C LYS A 410 41.26 -3.09 5.53
N VAL A 411 40.80 -3.57 4.38
CA VAL A 411 40.38 -4.97 4.22
C VAL A 411 41.66 -5.82 4.11
N SER A 412 41.81 -6.74 5.05
CA SER A 412 43.00 -7.57 5.31
C SER A 412 43.34 -8.61 4.22
N SER A 413 43.03 -8.36 2.94
CA SER A 413 43.14 -9.37 1.87
C SER A 413 43.77 -8.93 0.54
N GLY A 414 44.39 -7.75 0.44
CA GLY A 414 45.15 -7.37 -0.76
C GLY A 414 44.30 -7.07 -2.01
N LEU A 415 43.00 -6.78 -1.84
CA LEU A 415 42.14 -6.26 -2.90
C LEU A 415 42.38 -4.75 -3.10
N HIS A 416 42.51 -4.32 -4.36
CA HIS A 416 42.45 -2.91 -4.74
C HIS A 416 41.22 -2.66 -5.62
N ALA A 417 40.31 -1.80 -5.17
CA ALA A 417 39.17 -1.31 -5.95
C ALA A 417 39.42 0.14 -6.39
N PHE A 418 39.12 0.44 -7.65
CA PHE A 418 39.26 1.79 -8.22
C PHE A 418 37.90 2.26 -8.72
N SER A 419 37.64 3.57 -8.61
CA SER A 419 36.49 4.24 -9.24
C SER A 419 36.99 5.47 -9.98
N ILE A 420 36.40 5.70 -11.15
CA ILE A 420 36.69 6.85 -12.00
C ILE A 420 35.37 7.63 -12.13
N LYS A 421 35.41 8.91 -11.76
CA LYS A 421 34.36 9.87 -12.09
C LYS A 421 34.91 10.77 -13.20
N GLN A 422 34.45 10.57 -14.42
CA GLN A 422 34.75 11.48 -15.52
C GLN A 422 33.48 11.74 -16.31
N ASN A 423 33.16 13.02 -16.52
CA ASN A 423 32.05 13.43 -17.38
C ASN A 423 32.50 13.26 -18.84
N LEU A 424 31.99 12.25 -19.52
CA LEU A 424 32.22 12.06 -20.96
C LEU A 424 31.02 12.61 -21.72
N GLN A 425 31.27 13.50 -22.68
CA GLN A 425 30.27 13.98 -23.62
C GLN A 425 30.25 12.99 -24.79
N ILE A 426 29.39 11.98 -24.72
CA ILE A 426 29.38 10.86 -25.66
C ILE A 426 28.34 11.14 -26.75
N GLY A 427 28.79 11.27 -28.00
CA GLY A 427 27.94 11.15 -29.19
C GLY A 427 27.61 9.68 -29.48
N GLU A 428 26.52 9.42 -30.18
CA GLU A 428 25.90 8.08 -30.28
C GLU A 428 26.80 6.97 -30.87
N ASN A 429 26.52 5.73 -30.43
CA ASN A 429 26.85 4.44 -31.07
C ASN A 429 28.21 3.76 -30.85
N ILE A 430 28.65 3.56 -29.60
CA ILE A 430 29.69 2.59 -29.11
C ILE A 430 30.95 3.28 -28.55
N PHE A 431 31.33 2.92 -27.32
CA PHE A 431 32.63 3.27 -26.75
C PHE A 431 33.35 2.04 -26.17
N PHE A 432 34.69 2.12 -26.08
CA PHE A 432 35.53 1.05 -25.55
C PHE A 432 36.28 1.50 -24.28
N LEU A 433 36.37 0.58 -23.33
CA LEU A 433 37.07 0.83 -22.07
C LEU A 433 38.16 -0.23 -21.91
N LYS A 434 39.43 0.18 -21.83
CA LYS A 434 40.57 -0.73 -21.73
C LYS A 434 41.31 -0.51 -20.42
N ALA A 435 41.22 -1.48 -19.52
CA ALA A 435 41.91 -1.44 -18.24
C ALA A 435 43.31 -2.04 -18.38
N PHE A 436 44.34 -1.40 -17.81
CA PHE A 436 45.71 -1.90 -17.78
C PHE A 436 46.26 -1.96 -16.35
N ALA A 437 46.95 -3.06 -16.05
CA ALA A 437 47.70 -3.24 -14.80
C ALA A 437 49.17 -3.52 -15.14
N ARG A 438 50.08 -2.67 -14.63
CA ARG A 438 51.52 -2.82 -14.84
C ARG A 438 52.25 -3.11 -13.51
N SER A 439 53.01 -4.20 -13.51
CA SER A 439 54.00 -4.53 -12.48
C SER A 439 55.41 -4.40 -13.07
N LYS A 440 56.47 -4.53 -12.25
CA LYS A 440 57.86 -4.57 -12.75
C LYS A 440 58.09 -5.69 -13.78
N ASN A 441 57.32 -6.78 -13.72
CA ASN A 441 57.60 -8.01 -14.47
C ASN A 441 56.50 -8.40 -15.49
N PHE A 442 55.37 -7.69 -15.60
CA PHE A 442 54.31 -7.98 -16.57
C PHE A 442 53.35 -6.81 -16.81
N VAL A 443 52.64 -6.83 -17.95
CA VAL A 443 51.53 -5.94 -18.32
C VAL A 443 50.30 -6.79 -18.63
N LEU A 444 49.19 -6.56 -17.94
CA LEU A 444 47.89 -7.19 -18.21
C LEU A 444 46.92 -6.13 -18.74
N SER A 445 46.15 -6.46 -19.78
CA SER A 445 45.11 -5.58 -20.34
C SER A 445 43.82 -6.33 -20.68
N LYS A 446 42.67 -5.69 -20.47
CA LYS A 446 41.34 -6.25 -20.82
C LYS A 446 40.45 -5.14 -21.39
N LYS A 447 39.84 -5.39 -22.56
CA LYS A 447 39.00 -4.44 -23.31
C LYS A 447 37.52 -4.81 -23.15
N LEU A 448 36.67 -3.84 -22.86
CA LEU A 448 35.21 -3.93 -22.87
C LEU A 448 34.63 -3.06 -23.99
N THR A 449 33.51 -3.50 -24.55
CA THR A 449 32.75 -2.80 -25.60
C THR A 449 31.35 -2.52 -25.08
N TYR A 450 30.89 -1.27 -25.18
CA TYR A 450 29.55 -0.85 -24.74
C TYR A 450 28.65 -0.48 -25.91
N PHE A 451 27.37 -0.86 -25.82
CA PHE A 451 26.31 -0.42 -26.73
C PHE A 451 25.30 0.43 -25.95
N LEU A 452 25.03 1.63 -26.43
CA LEU A 452 23.98 2.50 -25.91
C LEU A 452 22.71 2.26 -26.73
N ILE A 453 21.57 1.98 -26.09
CA ILE A 453 20.26 1.83 -26.74
C ILE A 453 19.28 2.79 -26.05
N PRO A 454 18.61 3.70 -26.77
CA PRO A 454 17.57 4.54 -26.17
C PRO A 454 16.28 3.73 -26.00
N ASP A 455 15.76 3.64 -24.77
CA ASP A 455 14.37 3.23 -24.54
C ASP A 455 13.47 4.42 -24.85
N ILE A 456 12.83 4.40 -26.02
CA ILE A 456 11.97 5.48 -26.51
C ILE A 456 10.55 5.25 -25.98
N ILE A 457 9.95 6.25 -25.33
CA ILE A 457 8.52 6.25 -24.97
C ILE A 457 7.69 6.18 -26.26
N LYS A 458 6.62 5.39 -26.28
CA LYS A 458 5.78 5.20 -27.46
C LYS A 458 4.37 5.69 -27.26
N SER A 459 3.87 5.62 -26.03
CA SER A 459 2.56 6.15 -25.67
C SER A 459 2.59 6.68 -24.25
N VAL A 460 1.80 7.73 -24.02
CA VAL A 460 1.57 8.31 -22.69
C VAL A 460 0.09 8.14 -22.35
N GLU A 461 -0.23 7.91 -21.08
CA GLU A 461 -1.59 7.92 -20.55
C GLU A 461 -1.73 9.00 -19.48
N ILE A 462 -2.77 9.84 -19.60
CA ILE A 462 -3.13 10.87 -18.62
C ILE A 462 -4.45 10.46 -17.96
N SER A 463 -4.51 10.55 -16.63
CA SER A 463 -5.71 10.28 -15.84
C SER A 463 -5.93 11.38 -14.79
N PRO A 464 -7.15 11.93 -14.65
CA PRO A 464 -8.33 11.61 -15.45
C PRO A 464 -8.27 12.28 -16.85
N LYS A 465 -8.95 11.68 -17.85
CA LYS A 465 -9.05 12.25 -19.21
C LYS A 465 -10.03 13.41 -19.32
N GLU A 466 -10.99 13.48 -18.41
CA GLU A 466 -11.94 14.56 -18.26
C GLU A 466 -11.91 14.96 -16.77
N ALA A 467 -11.88 16.26 -16.49
CA ALA A 467 -11.90 16.78 -15.13
C ALA A 467 -12.86 17.97 -15.08
N TRP A 468 -13.72 18.00 -14.07
CA TRP A 468 -14.64 19.11 -13.83
C TRP A 468 -14.16 19.86 -12.58
N LEU A 469 -13.98 21.17 -12.71
CA LEU A 469 -13.40 22.01 -11.65
C LEU A 469 -14.20 23.31 -11.51
N VAL A 470 -14.14 23.95 -10.35
CA VAL A 470 -14.50 25.36 -10.22
C VAL A 470 -13.27 26.26 -10.35
N PRO A 471 -13.43 27.56 -10.65
CA PRO A 471 -12.34 28.53 -10.59
C PRO A 471 -11.48 28.41 -9.33
N GLY A 472 -10.16 28.31 -9.49
CA GLY A 472 -9.18 28.22 -8.41
C GLY A 472 -8.98 26.85 -7.77
N GLN A 473 -9.75 25.82 -8.16
CA GLN A 473 -9.59 24.47 -7.62
C GLN A 473 -8.33 23.78 -8.16
N LYS A 474 -7.68 22.97 -7.31
CA LYS A 474 -6.51 22.16 -7.67
C LYS A 474 -6.85 20.68 -7.90
N ILE A 475 -6.21 20.06 -8.89
CA ILE A 475 -6.24 18.62 -9.16
C ILE A 475 -4.86 18.11 -9.55
N PHE A 476 -4.57 16.85 -9.25
CA PHE A 476 -3.38 16.16 -9.76
C PHE A 476 -3.76 15.24 -10.92
N PHE A 477 -2.99 15.30 -11.99
CA PHE A 477 -3.11 14.37 -13.10
C PHE A 477 -2.02 13.30 -12.97
N ASP A 478 -2.43 12.04 -12.97
CA ASP A 478 -1.52 10.91 -13.04
C ASP A 478 -1.09 10.69 -14.49
N ILE A 479 0.22 10.62 -14.73
CA ILE A 479 0.78 10.39 -16.06
C ILE A 479 1.67 9.16 -16.05
N LYS A 480 1.47 8.29 -17.04
CA LYS A 480 2.27 7.08 -17.23
C LYS A 480 2.80 7.02 -18.66
N GLY A 481 4.09 6.70 -18.79
CA GLY A 481 4.76 6.50 -20.08
C GLY A 481 5.00 5.02 -20.32
N TYR A 482 4.79 4.56 -21.56
CA TYR A 482 4.94 3.17 -21.94
C TYR A 482 5.88 2.99 -23.13
N ASN A 483 6.73 1.95 -23.08
CA ASN A 483 7.57 1.53 -24.21
C ASN A 483 6.78 0.67 -25.23
N GLU A 484 7.45 0.17 -26.28
CA GLU A 484 6.83 -0.69 -27.31
C GLU A 484 6.20 -1.98 -26.73
N ASN A 485 6.70 -2.45 -25.59
CA ASN A 485 6.23 -3.65 -24.90
C ASN A 485 5.12 -3.38 -23.87
N LYS A 486 4.61 -2.13 -23.79
CA LYS A 486 3.65 -1.67 -22.77
C LYS A 486 4.17 -1.73 -21.34
N GLU A 487 5.48 -1.69 -21.15
CA GLU A 487 6.09 -1.59 -19.82
C GLU A 487 6.16 -0.10 -19.42
N GLU A 488 5.80 0.18 -18.17
CA GLU A 488 5.83 1.54 -17.62
C GLU A 488 7.29 2.00 -17.47
N ILE A 489 7.63 3.15 -18.05
CA ILE A 489 8.98 3.73 -18.00
C ILE A 489 8.93 5.17 -17.46
N PRO A 490 9.86 5.56 -16.58
CA PRO A 490 9.91 6.90 -16.01
C PRO A 490 10.35 7.92 -17.07
N PHE A 491 9.74 9.11 -17.05
CA PHE A 491 10.08 10.20 -17.97
C PHE A 491 9.79 11.58 -17.37
N LEU A 492 10.32 12.63 -18.01
CA LEU A 492 10.05 14.02 -17.65
C LEU A 492 8.82 14.52 -18.40
N VAL A 493 7.89 15.11 -17.67
CA VAL A 493 6.63 15.63 -18.19
C VAL A 493 6.74 17.13 -18.41
N ASP A 494 6.48 17.56 -19.63
CA ASP A 494 6.25 18.96 -19.96
C ASP A 494 4.77 19.18 -20.28
N TRP A 495 4.18 20.23 -19.69
CA TRP A 495 2.78 20.60 -19.88
C TRP A 495 2.60 21.75 -20.86
N ILE A 496 1.57 21.64 -21.71
CA ILE A 496 1.03 22.78 -22.47
C ILE A 496 -0.41 22.99 -22.01
N LEU A 497 -0.70 24.21 -21.56
CA LEU A 497 -1.96 24.57 -20.92
C LEU A 497 -2.76 25.50 -21.80
N SER A 498 -4.07 25.25 -21.91
CA SER A 498 -4.97 26.19 -22.57
C SER A 498 -5.80 27.06 -21.61
N GLY A 499 -5.71 26.88 -20.28
CA GLY A 499 -6.44 27.74 -19.31
C GLY A 499 -6.32 27.42 -17.82
N GLY A 500 -5.10 27.30 -17.32
CA GLY A 500 -4.79 27.15 -15.89
C GLY A 500 -3.28 27.16 -15.67
N SER A 501 -2.83 26.73 -14.50
CA SER A 501 -1.39 26.67 -14.16
C SER A 501 -1.05 25.43 -13.34
N PHE A 502 0.13 24.83 -13.58
CA PHE A 502 0.70 23.83 -12.69
C PHE A 502 1.62 24.48 -11.66
N ASP A 503 1.62 23.96 -10.42
CA ASP A 503 2.63 24.33 -9.42
C ASP A 503 3.88 23.41 -9.49
N GLU A 504 4.90 23.74 -8.70
CA GLU A 504 6.18 23.01 -8.64
C GLU A 504 6.02 21.54 -8.19
N GLN A 505 4.87 21.18 -7.59
CA GLN A 505 4.54 19.83 -7.18
C GLN A 505 3.69 19.09 -8.21
N GLY A 506 3.38 19.70 -9.35
CA GLY A 506 2.62 19.10 -10.44
C GLY A 506 1.10 19.11 -10.24
N ALA A 507 0.56 19.99 -9.39
CA ALA A 507 -0.89 20.19 -9.26
C ALA A 507 -1.40 21.24 -10.26
N TYR A 508 -2.40 20.88 -11.07
CA TYR A 508 -3.11 21.82 -11.95
C TYR A 508 -4.10 22.65 -11.14
N THR A 509 -4.06 23.96 -11.30
CA THR A 509 -5.05 24.91 -10.76
C THR A 509 -5.94 25.43 -11.89
N ALA A 510 -7.25 25.27 -11.73
CA ALA A 510 -8.26 25.79 -12.64
C ALA A 510 -8.20 27.32 -12.74
N GLY A 511 -8.14 27.86 -13.95
CA GLY A 511 -8.23 29.31 -14.17
C GLY A 511 -9.60 29.90 -13.80
N ASP A 512 -9.73 31.22 -13.90
CA ASP A 512 -10.94 31.93 -13.46
C ASP A 512 -12.10 31.90 -14.46
N VAL A 513 -11.84 31.44 -15.68
CA VAL A 513 -12.78 31.51 -16.80
C VAL A 513 -13.49 30.17 -16.99
N GLN A 514 -14.81 30.20 -17.11
CA GLN A 514 -15.63 29.03 -17.43
C GLN A 514 -15.33 28.56 -18.86
N GLY A 515 -15.10 27.26 -19.07
CA GLY A 515 -14.75 26.75 -20.40
C GLY A 515 -14.15 25.35 -20.39
N ASN A 516 -13.93 24.82 -21.59
CA ASN A 516 -13.23 23.55 -21.81
C ASN A 516 -11.78 23.85 -22.20
N TYR A 517 -10.84 23.23 -21.49
CA TYR A 517 -9.42 23.40 -21.64
C TYR A 517 -8.78 22.06 -21.96
N ILE A 518 -7.74 22.08 -22.78
CA ILE A 518 -7.02 20.89 -23.20
C ILE A 518 -5.61 20.99 -22.61
N LEU A 519 -5.24 19.95 -21.85
CA LEU A 519 -3.89 19.79 -21.33
C LEU A 519 -3.12 18.86 -22.26
N PHE A 520 -1.98 19.29 -22.76
CA PHE A 520 -1.08 18.41 -23.51
C PHE A 520 0.12 18.04 -22.66
N VAL A 521 0.56 16.79 -22.79
CA VAL A 521 1.82 16.30 -22.24
C VAL A 521 2.78 16.01 -23.39
N ARG A 522 4.05 16.39 -23.23
CA ARG A 522 5.15 16.01 -24.13
C ARG A 522 6.34 15.46 -23.34
N ASP A 523 7.15 14.66 -24.02
CA ASP A 523 8.51 14.28 -23.61
C ASP A 523 9.53 15.23 -24.27
N ASN A 524 10.67 15.47 -23.62
CA ASN A 524 11.66 16.51 -23.96
C ASN A 524 12.31 16.38 -25.35
N SER A 525 12.04 15.30 -26.10
CA SER A 525 12.64 15.07 -27.42
C SER A 525 11.73 14.45 -28.47
N THR A 526 10.50 14.04 -28.13
CA THR A 526 9.56 13.45 -29.10
C THR A 526 8.11 13.82 -28.77
N TRP A 527 7.32 14.20 -29.79
CA TRP A 527 5.89 14.47 -29.61
C TRP A 527 5.12 13.15 -29.42
N ILE A 528 4.76 12.86 -28.17
CA ILE A 528 3.79 11.81 -27.85
C ILE A 528 2.61 12.51 -27.20
N GLN A 529 1.63 12.86 -28.02
CA GLN A 529 0.50 13.66 -27.58
C GLN A 529 -0.51 12.77 -26.87
N ASN A 530 -0.83 13.12 -25.63
CA ASN A 530 -2.10 12.75 -25.00
C ASN A 530 -2.73 14.00 -24.38
N GLN A 531 -4.05 13.97 -24.24
CA GLN A 531 -4.84 15.10 -23.80
C GLN A 531 -5.77 14.77 -22.64
N ALA A 532 -5.93 15.72 -21.74
CA ALA A 532 -7.02 15.74 -20.76
C ALA A 532 -7.88 16.99 -20.99
N ASN A 533 -9.19 16.81 -20.96
CA ASN A 533 -10.16 17.90 -21.06
C ASN A 533 -10.54 18.37 -19.66
N VAL A 534 -10.26 19.62 -19.34
CA VAL A 534 -10.66 20.25 -18.08
C VAL A 534 -11.82 21.18 -18.34
N ARG A 535 -12.93 20.97 -17.65
CA ARG A 535 -14.12 21.79 -17.75
C ARG A 535 -14.27 22.58 -16.48
N ILE A 536 -14.14 23.89 -16.59
CA ILE A 536 -14.37 24.78 -15.47
C ILE A 536 -15.84 25.17 -15.50
N THR A 537 -16.61 24.85 -14.46
CA THR A 537 -18.00 25.30 -14.30
C THR A 537 -18.26 25.80 -12.89
N LYS A 538 -19.38 26.49 -12.68
CA LYS A 538 -19.81 26.97 -11.35
C LYS A 538 -21.01 26.21 -10.80
N GLU A 539 -21.32 25.06 -11.39
CA GLU A 539 -22.56 24.33 -11.15
C GLU A 539 -22.26 22.91 -10.64
N GLY A 540 -23.22 22.26 -9.98
CA GLY A 540 -23.07 20.88 -9.53
C GLY A 540 -22.19 20.69 -8.29
N TRP A 541 -22.24 19.49 -7.71
CA TRP A 541 -21.49 19.17 -6.49
C TRP A 541 -19.99 19.21 -6.68
N PHE A 542 -19.52 18.88 -7.88
CA PHE A 542 -18.13 18.69 -8.26
C PHE A 542 -17.68 19.64 -9.38
N GLY A 543 -18.48 20.66 -9.71
CA GLY A 543 -18.24 21.51 -10.85
C GLY A 543 -18.75 20.92 -12.17
N GLU A 544 -19.61 19.89 -12.14
CA GLU A 544 -20.25 19.31 -13.32
C GLU A 544 -21.40 20.17 -13.87
N THR A 545 -21.65 20.10 -15.16
CA THR A 545 -22.85 20.73 -15.75
C THR A 545 -24.12 20.01 -15.31
N LEU A 546 -25.09 20.78 -14.82
CA LEU A 546 -26.40 20.24 -14.44
C LEU A 546 -27.19 19.85 -15.70
N PRO A 547 -27.81 18.65 -15.75
CA PRO A 547 -28.70 18.29 -16.84
C PRO A 547 -29.91 19.23 -16.88
N HIS A 548 -30.40 19.54 -18.08
CA HIS A 548 -31.62 20.34 -18.23
C HIS A 548 -32.80 19.68 -17.52
N GLY A 549 -33.41 20.38 -16.57
CA GLY A 549 -34.46 19.85 -15.69
C GLY A 549 -34.03 19.60 -14.23
N MET A 550 -32.74 19.79 -13.92
CA MET A 550 -32.22 19.76 -12.55
C MET A 550 -32.29 21.14 -11.89
N GLU A 551 -32.76 21.22 -10.64
CA GLU A 551 -32.88 22.45 -9.85
C GLU A 551 -32.19 22.27 -8.48
N PHE A 552 -31.33 23.21 -8.08
CA PHE A 552 -30.71 23.18 -6.76
C PHE A 552 -31.64 23.82 -5.71
N GLN A 553 -31.97 23.07 -4.67
CA GLN A 553 -32.80 23.55 -3.56
C GLN A 553 -31.90 24.06 -2.42
N GLN A 554 -31.93 25.37 -2.17
CA GLN A 554 -31.03 26.01 -1.19
C GLN A 554 -31.22 25.51 0.25
N ASP A 555 -32.46 25.26 0.67
CA ASP A 555 -32.78 24.89 2.06
C ASP A 555 -32.25 23.50 2.42
N SER A 556 -32.46 22.52 1.54
CA SER A 556 -32.01 21.13 1.71
C SER A 556 -30.56 20.93 1.26
N LYS A 557 -30.03 21.84 0.43
CA LYS A 557 -28.78 21.69 -0.32
C LYS A 557 -28.78 20.43 -1.18
N GLU A 558 -29.90 20.13 -1.81
CA GLU A 558 -30.09 18.97 -2.66
C GLU A 558 -30.42 19.39 -4.10
N TYR A 559 -30.19 18.48 -5.05
CA TYR A 559 -30.58 18.68 -6.45
C TYR A 559 -31.85 17.89 -6.73
N LEU A 560 -32.88 18.59 -7.18
CA LEU A 560 -34.18 18.03 -7.51
C LEU A 560 -34.33 17.91 -9.03
N TRP A 561 -34.90 16.80 -9.46
CA TRP A 561 -35.37 16.64 -10.82
C TRP A 561 -36.80 17.16 -10.95
N LYS A 562 -36.99 18.21 -11.76
CA LYS A 562 -38.26 18.94 -11.84
C LYS A 562 -39.46 18.07 -12.18
N GLN A 563 -39.29 17.08 -13.06
CA GLN A 563 -40.40 16.30 -13.62
C GLN A 563 -41.11 15.42 -12.57
N ASP A 564 -40.34 14.75 -11.71
CA ASP A 564 -40.86 13.78 -10.72
C ASP A 564 -40.52 14.14 -9.27
N GLN A 565 -39.87 15.29 -9.06
CA GLN A 565 -39.42 15.80 -7.78
C GLN A 565 -38.43 14.88 -7.05
N SER A 566 -37.79 13.94 -7.76
CA SER A 566 -36.76 13.09 -7.14
C SER A 566 -35.53 13.90 -6.78
N VAL A 567 -34.99 13.67 -5.60
CA VAL A 567 -33.65 14.13 -5.24
C VAL A 567 -32.63 13.27 -5.98
N MET A 568 -31.67 13.88 -6.65
CA MET A 568 -30.60 13.19 -7.37
C MET A 568 -29.22 13.52 -6.81
N VAL A 569 -28.33 12.54 -6.84
CA VAL A 569 -26.91 12.70 -6.52
C VAL A 569 -26.07 12.44 -7.75
N TYR A 570 -24.98 13.19 -7.89
CA TYR A 570 -24.03 12.97 -8.97
C TYR A 570 -23.03 11.87 -8.60
N ILE A 571 -22.81 10.95 -9.52
CA ILE A 571 -21.77 9.93 -9.45
C ILE A 571 -20.64 10.36 -10.41
N PRO A 572 -19.50 10.84 -9.89
CA PRO A 572 -18.38 11.28 -10.72
C PRO A 572 -17.86 10.20 -11.65
N GLU A 573 -17.35 10.61 -12.80
CA GLU A 573 -16.66 9.71 -13.71
C GLU A 573 -15.40 9.10 -13.09
N GLY A 574 -14.95 7.99 -13.66
CA GLY A 574 -13.74 7.31 -13.20
C GLY A 574 -13.93 5.82 -12.95
N SER A 575 -12.83 5.20 -12.57
CA SER A 575 -12.77 3.76 -12.34
C SER A 575 -13.42 3.33 -11.03
N PHE A 576 -13.94 2.10 -11.01
CA PHE A 576 -14.38 1.41 -9.80
C PHE A 576 -14.22 -0.10 -9.94
N TRP A 577 -14.19 -0.82 -8.82
CA TRP A 577 -14.16 -2.28 -8.84
C TRP A 577 -15.57 -2.85 -8.98
N ARG A 578 -15.87 -3.40 -10.16
CA ARG A 578 -17.09 -4.18 -10.41
C ARG A 578 -16.88 -5.64 -10.03
N GLY A 579 -17.91 -6.27 -9.46
CA GLY A 579 -17.91 -7.67 -9.06
C GLY A 579 -17.27 -7.94 -7.71
N ASP A 580 -17.36 -9.20 -7.30
CA ASP A 580 -16.80 -9.70 -6.04
C ASP A 580 -16.29 -11.13 -6.22
N MET A 581 -15.02 -11.37 -5.87
CA MET A 581 -14.42 -12.72 -5.95
C MET A 581 -15.06 -13.71 -4.97
N ARG A 582 -15.78 -13.23 -3.96
CA ARG A 582 -16.53 -14.04 -2.99
C ARG A 582 -17.97 -14.30 -3.44
N GLY A 583 -18.43 -13.66 -4.51
CA GLY A 583 -19.78 -13.82 -5.05
C GLY A 583 -19.98 -15.11 -5.83
N LYS A 584 -21.17 -15.23 -6.45
CA LYS A 584 -21.46 -16.28 -7.43
C LYS A 584 -20.62 -16.10 -8.70
N ASP A 585 -20.60 -17.10 -9.56
CA ASP A 585 -19.77 -17.08 -10.77
C ASP A 585 -20.18 -16.03 -11.80
N ASP A 586 -21.44 -15.58 -11.76
CA ASP A 586 -21.99 -14.48 -12.57
C ASP A 586 -21.72 -13.08 -11.97
N GLU A 587 -21.03 -13.03 -10.83
CA GLU A 587 -20.48 -11.82 -10.19
C GLU A 587 -18.95 -11.71 -10.38
N LYS A 588 -18.34 -12.64 -11.13
CA LYS A 588 -16.90 -12.76 -11.37
C LYS A 588 -16.55 -12.56 -12.86
N PRO A 589 -15.32 -12.11 -13.18
CA PRO A 589 -14.27 -11.71 -12.25
C PRO A 589 -14.55 -10.35 -11.63
N ALA A 590 -14.05 -10.15 -10.41
CA ALA A 590 -13.96 -8.80 -9.87
C ALA A 590 -12.81 -8.06 -10.57
N ARG A 591 -13.10 -6.96 -11.25
CA ARG A 591 -12.10 -6.15 -11.95
C ARG A 591 -12.46 -4.67 -11.96
N GLU A 592 -11.44 -3.85 -12.17
CA GLU A 592 -11.60 -2.42 -12.35
C GLU A 592 -12.18 -2.13 -13.74
N ILE A 593 -13.23 -1.31 -13.78
CA ILE A 593 -13.82 -0.80 -15.02
C ILE A 593 -14.06 0.71 -14.87
N TYR A 594 -14.15 1.41 -15.99
CA TYR A 594 -14.38 2.85 -16.05
C TYR A 594 -15.83 3.18 -16.38
N LEU A 595 -16.43 4.11 -15.63
CA LEU A 595 -17.73 4.70 -15.97
C LEU A 595 -17.59 6.22 -16.15
N SER A 596 -18.28 6.74 -17.18
CA SER A 596 -18.59 8.16 -17.30
C SER A 596 -19.45 8.63 -16.11
N GLY A 597 -19.46 9.94 -15.86
CA GLY A 597 -20.25 10.53 -14.78
C GLY A 597 -21.74 10.58 -15.15
N PHE A 598 -22.60 10.40 -14.16
CA PHE A 598 -24.06 10.36 -14.34
C PHE A 598 -24.76 10.80 -13.05
N TYR A 599 -26.02 11.23 -13.16
CA TYR A 599 -26.86 11.42 -11.98
C TYR A 599 -27.67 10.16 -11.71
N ILE A 600 -27.92 9.88 -10.43
CA ILE A 600 -28.83 8.81 -10.01
C ILE A 600 -29.74 9.33 -8.90
N ASP A 601 -30.98 8.85 -8.86
CA ASP A 601 -31.89 9.18 -7.78
C ASP A 601 -31.27 8.77 -6.43
N LYS A 602 -31.31 9.69 -5.47
CA LYS A 602 -30.81 9.48 -4.11
C LYS A 602 -31.58 8.37 -3.41
N TYR A 603 -32.88 8.28 -3.67
CA TYR A 603 -33.80 7.33 -3.07
C TYR A 603 -34.48 6.47 -4.14
N GLU A 604 -35.05 5.35 -3.72
CA GLU A 604 -35.96 4.56 -4.54
C GLU A 604 -37.21 5.38 -4.92
N LEU A 605 -37.78 5.10 -6.09
CA LEU A 605 -39.04 5.70 -6.54
C LEU A 605 -40.16 5.35 -5.57
N THR A 606 -40.91 6.35 -5.09
CA THR A 606 -41.96 6.11 -4.09
C THR A 606 -43.33 5.86 -4.71
N TRP A 607 -44.23 5.26 -3.92
CA TRP A 607 -45.65 5.18 -4.27
C TRP A 607 -46.28 6.56 -4.52
N GLY A 608 -45.91 7.60 -3.76
CA GLY A 608 -46.42 8.96 -3.99
C GLY A 608 -46.10 9.46 -5.40
N GLN A 609 -44.85 9.27 -5.83
CA GLN A 609 -44.39 9.66 -7.16
C GLN A 609 -45.03 8.81 -8.27
N TYR A 610 -45.13 7.49 -8.08
CA TYR A 610 -45.73 6.60 -9.08
C TYR A 610 -47.24 6.80 -9.22
N LEU A 611 -47.97 7.02 -8.11
CA LEU A 611 -49.40 7.34 -8.14
C LEU A 611 -49.66 8.70 -8.81
N HIS A 612 -48.78 9.67 -8.61
CA HIS A 612 -48.82 10.93 -9.35
C HIS A 612 -48.66 10.70 -10.86
N TYR A 613 -47.69 9.88 -11.27
CA TYR A 613 -47.52 9.47 -12.66
C TYR A 613 -48.77 8.80 -13.24
N CYS A 614 -49.36 7.82 -12.55
CA CYS A 614 -50.61 7.19 -12.97
C CYS A 614 -51.75 8.20 -13.13
N LYS A 615 -51.87 9.15 -12.20
CA LYS A 615 -52.87 10.20 -12.25
C LYS A 615 -52.70 11.12 -13.48
N ILE A 616 -51.46 11.45 -13.84
CA ILE A 616 -51.15 12.35 -14.96
C ILE A 616 -51.27 11.64 -16.31
N THR A 617 -50.85 10.38 -16.40
CA THR A 617 -50.76 9.64 -17.68
C THR A 617 -51.99 8.77 -17.98
N GLY A 618 -52.80 8.45 -16.96
CA GLY A 618 -53.88 7.48 -17.07
C GLY A 618 -53.42 6.02 -17.02
N GLU A 619 -52.13 5.78 -16.75
CA GLU A 619 -51.61 4.43 -16.56
C GLU A 619 -52.25 3.73 -15.37
N LYS A 620 -52.44 2.41 -15.49
CA LYS A 620 -53.09 1.62 -14.44
C LYS A 620 -52.23 1.58 -13.19
N ILE A 621 -52.87 1.83 -12.05
CA ILE A 621 -52.25 1.59 -10.74
C ILE A 621 -51.96 0.09 -10.62
N PRO A 622 -50.76 -0.32 -10.21
CA PRO A 622 -50.40 -1.71 -10.07
C PRO A 622 -51.30 -2.43 -9.07
N GLU A 623 -51.74 -3.64 -9.41
CA GLU A 623 -52.53 -4.46 -8.49
C GLU A 623 -51.67 -4.86 -7.29
N ASN A 624 -52.13 -4.51 -6.09
CA ASN A 624 -51.53 -4.99 -4.86
C ASN A 624 -52.32 -6.18 -4.34
N LYS A 625 -51.89 -7.39 -4.75
CA LYS A 625 -52.53 -8.65 -4.36
C LYS A 625 -52.17 -9.09 -2.94
N ASP A 626 -51.15 -8.47 -2.36
CA ASP A 626 -50.70 -8.73 -1.01
C ASP A 626 -51.22 -7.62 -0.09
N SER A 627 -52.21 -7.94 0.75
CA SER A 627 -52.80 -6.97 1.69
C SER A 627 -51.81 -6.46 2.73
N GLU A 628 -50.65 -7.11 2.89
CA GLU A 628 -49.63 -6.74 3.86
C GLU A 628 -48.71 -5.62 3.35
N VAL A 629 -48.49 -5.52 2.02
CA VAL A 629 -47.78 -4.39 1.40
C VAL A 629 -48.70 -3.18 1.41
N LYS A 630 -48.36 -2.10 2.12
CA LYS A 630 -49.19 -0.89 2.15
C LYS A 630 -48.64 0.12 1.13
N MET A 631 -49.49 0.66 0.23
CA MET A 631 -49.12 1.72 -0.71
C MET A 631 -48.94 3.08 0.01
N ARG A 632 -47.95 3.17 0.90
CA ARG A 632 -47.66 4.37 1.67
C ARG A 632 -46.80 5.32 0.85
N GLU A 633 -47.14 6.60 0.88
CA GLU A 633 -46.58 7.64 -0.01
C GLU A 633 -45.05 7.69 -0.04
N LYS A 634 -44.40 7.45 1.09
CA LYS A 634 -42.92 7.51 1.25
C LYS A 634 -42.22 6.16 1.11
N GLU A 635 -42.95 5.10 0.82
CA GLU A 635 -42.36 3.77 0.63
C GLU A 635 -42.07 3.51 -0.84
N PRO A 636 -41.06 2.67 -1.16
CA PRO A 636 -40.74 2.33 -2.53
C PRO A 636 -41.94 1.71 -3.24
N VAL A 637 -42.14 2.10 -4.49
CA VAL A 637 -43.09 1.44 -5.36
C VAL A 637 -42.62 0.01 -5.66
N VAL A 638 -43.55 -0.94 -5.60
CA VAL A 638 -43.33 -2.35 -5.94
C VAL A 638 -44.50 -2.85 -6.80
N ASN A 639 -44.48 -4.12 -7.18
CA ASN A 639 -45.48 -4.72 -8.09
C ASN A 639 -45.52 -4.05 -9.46
N ILE A 640 -44.39 -3.51 -9.92
CA ILE A 640 -44.21 -3.00 -11.29
C ILE A 640 -43.21 -3.87 -12.05
N SER A 641 -43.55 -4.18 -13.29
CA SER A 641 -42.65 -4.87 -14.22
C SER A 641 -41.51 -3.97 -14.69
N TRP A 642 -40.44 -4.57 -15.23
CA TRP A 642 -39.35 -3.83 -15.86
C TRP A 642 -39.85 -2.86 -16.94
N SER A 643 -40.85 -3.27 -17.74
CA SER A 643 -41.42 -2.41 -18.78
C SER A 643 -42.17 -1.20 -18.21
N GLN A 644 -42.92 -1.38 -17.12
CA GLN A 644 -43.60 -0.28 -16.44
C GLN A 644 -42.60 0.68 -15.78
N ALA A 645 -41.55 0.15 -15.16
CA ALA A 645 -40.46 0.94 -14.61
C ALA A 645 -39.75 1.75 -15.72
N ASN A 646 -39.52 1.14 -16.88
CA ASN A 646 -38.94 1.81 -18.03
C ASN A 646 -39.88 2.90 -18.62
N SER A 647 -41.19 2.64 -18.72
CA SER A 647 -42.17 3.66 -19.14
C SER A 647 -42.20 4.87 -18.20
N TYR A 648 -42.20 4.63 -16.88
CA TYR A 648 -42.09 5.70 -15.89
C TYR A 648 -40.79 6.49 -16.10
N SER A 649 -39.66 5.81 -16.32
CA SER A 649 -38.38 6.48 -16.54
C SER A 649 -38.38 7.40 -17.76
N GLN A 650 -39.04 6.98 -18.85
CA GLN A 650 -39.17 7.78 -20.07
C GLN A 650 -40.04 9.02 -19.84
N TRP A 651 -41.18 8.86 -19.15
CA TRP A 651 -42.03 9.98 -18.76
C TRP A 651 -41.29 10.97 -17.84
N ALA A 652 -40.51 10.45 -16.89
CA ALA A 652 -39.68 11.26 -16.01
C ALA A 652 -38.55 11.96 -16.77
N GLY A 653 -38.27 11.62 -18.04
CA GLY A 653 -37.14 12.15 -18.78
C GLY A 653 -35.78 11.61 -18.30
N LYS A 654 -35.80 10.43 -17.67
CA LYS A 654 -34.65 9.70 -17.12
C LYS A 654 -34.54 8.33 -17.82
N ARG A 655 -33.78 7.41 -17.24
CA ARG A 655 -33.64 6.02 -17.66
C ARG A 655 -33.40 5.11 -16.45
N LEU A 656 -33.59 3.81 -16.63
CA LEU A 656 -33.05 2.84 -15.67
C LEU A 656 -31.51 2.93 -15.65
N PRO A 657 -30.86 2.83 -14.48
CA PRO A 657 -29.40 2.72 -14.40
C PRO A 657 -28.96 1.40 -15.04
N THR A 658 -27.78 1.40 -15.66
CA THR A 658 -27.12 0.15 -15.99
C THR A 658 -26.70 -0.57 -14.71
N GLU A 659 -26.52 -1.88 -14.79
CA GLU A 659 -26.10 -2.68 -13.64
C GLU A 659 -24.70 -2.32 -13.11
N ALA A 660 -23.88 -1.71 -13.97
CA ALA A 660 -22.57 -1.18 -13.61
C ALA A 660 -22.68 0.20 -12.94
N GLU A 661 -23.52 1.10 -13.45
CA GLU A 661 -23.80 2.39 -12.81
C GLU A 661 -24.40 2.20 -11.43
N TRP A 662 -25.40 1.32 -11.30
CA TRP A 662 -25.99 0.97 -10.02
C TRP A 662 -24.93 0.47 -9.04
N GLU A 663 -24.05 -0.44 -9.49
CA GLU A 663 -23.00 -1.00 -8.62
C GLU A 663 -21.95 0.05 -8.23
N LYS A 664 -21.59 0.97 -9.13
CA LYS A 664 -20.68 2.08 -8.81
C LYS A 664 -21.32 3.03 -7.80
N ALA A 665 -22.59 3.38 -7.97
CA ALA A 665 -23.34 4.22 -7.04
C ALA A 665 -23.32 3.59 -5.64
N ALA A 666 -23.51 2.27 -5.53
CA ALA A 666 -23.43 1.55 -4.27
C ALA A 666 -22.00 1.49 -3.69
N LYS A 667 -20.99 1.10 -4.48
CA LYS A 667 -19.64 0.76 -3.98
C LYS A 667 -18.67 1.94 -3.85
N GLY A 668 -18.91 3.02 -4.59
CA GLY A 668 -17.91 4.07 -4.76
C GLY A 668 -16.87 3.75 -5.83
N GLY A 669 -16.25 4.79 -6.38
CA GLY A 669 -15.11 4.71 -7.31
C GLY A 669 -13.79 4.48 -6.59
N ILE A 670 -12.67 4.56 -7.32
CA ILE A 670 -11.33 4.62 -6.70
C ILE A 670 -11.20 5.85 -5.80
N ASN A 671 -11.80 6.97 -6.21
CA ASN A 671 -11.98 8.16 -5.39
C ASN A 671 -13.47 8.35 -5.08
N ILE A 672 -13.77 8.88 -3.90
CA ILE A 672 -15.13 9.17 -3.41
C ILE A 672 -15.17 10.58 -2.80
N PRO A 673 -16.35 11.21 -2.69
CA PRO A 673 -16.46 12.54 -2.13
C PRO A 673 -16.08 12.56 -0.64
N ASP A 674 -15.45 13.66 -0.21
CA ASP A 674 -15.17 13.94 1.19
C ASP A 674 -16.25 14.82 1.81
N TRP A 675 -17.36 14.19 2.18
CA TRP A 675 -18.49 14.86 2.85
C TRP A 675 -18.14 15.47 4.22
N SER A 676 -16.95 15.19 4.79
CA SER A 676 -16.53 15.75 6.09
C SER A 676 -16.08 17.22 5.99
N VAL A 677 -15.76 17.69 4.79
CA VAL A 677 -15.37 19.07 4.51
C VAL A 677 -16.44 19.69 3.62
N LEU A 678 -17.35 20.46 4.21
CA LEU A 678 -18.38 21.21 3.49
C LEU A 678 -17.73 22.36 2.71
N GLN A 679 -17.26 22.05 1.50
CA GLN A 679 -16.74 22.99 0.51
C GLN A 679 -17.39 22.72 -0.84
N HIS A 680 -17.57 23.77 -1.65
CA HIS A 680 -18.13 23.65 -2.99
C HIS A 680 -17.04 24.04 -3.99
N PRO A 681 -16.59 23.11 -4.85
CA PRO A 681 -17.07 21.75 -5.06
C PRO A 681 -16.55 20.80 -3.97
N VAL A 682 -17.27 19.69 -3.78
CA VAL A 682 -16.90 18.65 -2.82
C VAL A 682 -15.59 18.01 -3.27
N MET A 683 -14.58 18.07 -2.41
CA MET A 683 -13.28 17.45 -2.73
C MET A 683 -13.38 15.93 -2.73
N MET A 684 -12.62 15.29 -3.61
CA MET A 684 -12.53 13.84 -3.69
C MET A 684 -11.38 13.33 -2.80
N LYS A 685 -11.56 12.17 -2.19
CA LYS A 685 -10.54 11.43 -1.43
C LYS A 685 -10.45 9.99 -1.93
N LEU A 686 -9.32 9.34 -1.66
CA LEU A 686 -9.16 7.94 -1.97
C LEU A 686 -10.21 7.10 -1.23
N ASN A 687 -10.91 6.23 -1.96
CA ASN A 687 -11.89 5.32 -1.37
C ASN A 687 -11.16 4.31 -0.47
N PRO A 688 -11.45 4.28 0.85
CA PRO A 688 -10.80 3.33 1.77
C PRO A 688 -11.24 1.88 1.54
N TYR A 689 -12.36 1.66 0.85
CA TYR A 689 -12.91 0.35 0.54
C TYR A 689 -13.34 0.26 -0.94
N PRO A 690 -12.39 0.28 -1.90
CA PRO A 690 -12.73 0.27 -3.33
C PRO A 690 -13.39 -1.04 -3.77
N LYS A 691 -13.18 -2.13 -3.03
CA LYS A 691 -13.79 -3.46 -3.23
C LYS A 691 -14.87 -3.78 -2.18
N ARG A 692 -15.61 -2.78 -1.69
CA ARG A 692 -16.60 -2.99 -0.61
C ARG A 692 -17.71 -3.94 -1.03
N THR A 693 -18.18 -4.75 -0.08
CA THR A 693 -19.27 -5.70 -0.29
C THR A 693 -20.64 -5.02 -0.35
N TYR A 694 -20.88 -4.07 0.55
CA TYR A 694 -22.12 -3.34 0.78
C TYR A 694 -21.89 -1.83 0.62
N PRO A 695 -22.94 -1.00 0.46
CA PRO A 695 -22.77 0.45 0.33
C PRO A 695 -21.94 1.09 1.46
N TRP A 696 -22.20 0.68 2.70
CA TRP A 696 -21.50 1.18 3.90
C TRP A 696 -20.13 0.53 4.15
N GLY A 697 -19.75 -0.54 3.45
CA GLY A 697 -18.47 -1.22 3.65
C GLY A 697 -18.54 -2.74 3.55
N ASN A 698 -17.80 -3.44 4.40
CA ASN A 698 -17.71 -4.91 4.38
C ASN A 698 -18.43 -5.58 5.56
N ALA A 699 -18.94 -4.78 6.50
CA ALA A 699 -19.68 -5.23 7.67
C ALA A 699 -21.06 -5.78 7.26
N LEU A 700 -21.56 -6.77 8.00
CA LEU A 700 -22.93 -7.25 7.82
C LEU A 700 -23.94 -6.13 8.11
N PRO A 701 -25.14 -6.16 7.50
CA PRO A 701 -26.13 -5.10 7.65
C PRO A 701 -26.61 -4.78 9.08
N ASN A 702 -26.35 -5.65 10.06
CA ASN A 702 -26.76 -5.45 11.46
C ASN A 702 -25.59 -5.47 12.45
N GLN A 703 -24.35 -5.36 11.99
CA GLN A 703 -23.17 -5.62 12.83
C GLN A 703 -23.07 -4.71 14.07
N ASP A 704 -23.52 -3.44 13.96
CA ASP A 704 -23.54 -2.47 15.07
C ASP A 704 -24.87 -1.68 15.17
N THR A 705 -25.68 -1.73 14.12
CA THR A 705 -26.91 -0.95 13.88
C THR A 705 -27.55 -1.47 12.58
N PHE A 706 -28.82 -1.17 12.30
CA PHE A 706 -29.42 -1.52 11.02
C PHE A 706 -28.96 -0.56 9.92
N TYR A 707 -28.20 -1.09 8.95
CA TYR A 707 -27.73 -0.36 7.77
C TYR A 707 -28.70 -0.47 6.58
N CYS A 708 -29.60 -1.46 6.58
CA CYS A 708 -30.66 -1.59 5.59
C CYS A 708 -31.79 -2.50 6.09
N ASN A 709 -32.93 -2.46 5.41
CA ASN A 709 -34.08 -3.35 5.61
C ASN A 709 -33.91 -4.68 4.84
N TYR A 710 -34.04 -5.84 5.51
CA TYR A 710 -33.91 -7.17 4.91
C TYR A 710 -34.58 -8.26 5.79
N VAL A 711 -35.02 -9.41 5.24
CA VAL A 711 -35.78 -10.43 5.98
C VAL A 711 -34.88 -11.38 6.77
N ALA A 712 -35.41 -11.73 7.95
CA ALA A 712 -34.81 -12.56 8.97
C ALA A 712 -35.52 -13.92 9.16
N HIS A 713 -36.04 -14.55 8.11
CA HIS A 713 -36.66 -15.86 8.26
C HIS A 713 -35.61 -16.95 8.40
N ASP A 714 -35.60 -17.57 9.59
CA ASP A 714 -34.82 -18.73 10.09
C ASP A 714 -33.45 -18.53 10.79
N GLN A 715 -33.43 -17.54 11.72
CA GLN A 715 -32.64 -17.47 12.99
C GLN A 715 -31.12 -17.17 12.91
N TRP A 716 -30.48 -16.46 13.86
CA TRP A 716 -30.41 -16.73 15.31
C TRP A 716 -30.50 -15.45 16.19
N ASP A 717 -31.54 -15.43 17.02
CA ASP A 717 -31.82 -14.69 18.27
C ASP A 717 -32.08 -13.17 18.35
N LYS A 718 -31.78 -12.30 17.38
CA LYS A 718 -32.13 -10.87 17.51
C LYS A 718 -32.39 -10.17 16.18
N ARG A 719 -33.48 -10.54 15.51
CA ARG A 719 -33.86 -9.93 14.22
C ARG A 719 -35.35 -9.57 14.28
N GLY A 720 -35.68 -8.31 13.96
CA GLY A 720 -36.99 -7.70 14.19
C GLY A 720 -36.96 -6.35 14.92
N GLU A 721 -35.77 -5.78 15.19
CA GLU A 721 -35.61 -4.49 15.88
C GLU A 721 -35.44 -3.29 14.93
N ASP A 722 -35.56 -3.46 13.61
CA ASP A 722 -35.56 -2.33 12.65
C ASP A 722 -36.95 -1.70 12.46
N GLU A 723 -37.96 -2.21 13.17
CA GLU A 723 -39.35 -1.70 13.22
C GLU A 723 -40.19 -1.92 11.93
N TYR A 724 -39.64 -2.51 10.86
CA TYR A 724 -40.33 -2.66 9.57
C TYR A 724 -40.51 -4.12 9.14
N VAL A 725 -41.76 -4.58 9.07
CA VAL A 725 -42.12 -5.95 8.64
C VAL A 725 -42.02 -6.14 7.12
N HIS A 726 -42.21 -5.06 6.35
CA HIS A 726 -42.11 -5.03 4.87
C HIS A 726 -41.15 -3.91 4.47
N SER A 727 -41.38 -3.24 3.33
CA SER A 727 -40.66 -2.02 2.97
C SER A 727 -40.76 -0.95 4.06
N ALA A 728 -39.65 -0.23 4.24
CA ALA A 728 -39.54 0.94 5.07
C ALA A 728 -39.68 2.21 4.21
N PRO A 729 -40.08 3.35 4.80
CA PRO A 729 -39.96 4.63 4.12
C PRO A 729 -38.54 4.87 3.61
N ILE A 730 -38.41 5.49 2.43
CA ILE A 730 -37.11 5.83 1.88
C ILE A 730 -36.30 6.69 2.86
N GLY A 731 -35.01 6.42 2.96
CA GLY A 731 -34.08 7.13 3.83
C GLY A 731 -34.10 6.72 5.30
N SER A 732 -34.90 5.74 5.72
CA SER A 732 -34.92 5.24 7.10
C SER A 732 -33.55 4.74 7.59
N PHE A 733 -32.67 4.32 6.69
CA PHE A 733 -31.36 3.75 7.03
C PHE A 733 -30.19 4.67 6.65
N ALA A 734 -30.13 5.87 7.24
CA ALA A 734 -29.11 6.86 6.91
C ALA A 734 -27.65 6.38 7.07
N LYS A 735 -27.38 5.45 8.00
CA LYS A 735 -26.04 4.86 8.16
C LYS A 735 -25.66 3.93 7.01
N GLY A 736 -26.65 3.46 6.25
CA GLY A 736 -26.49 2.62 5.06
C GLY A 736 -26.17 3.39 3.78
N ALA A 737 -26.06 4.73 3.84
CA ALA A 737 -25.74 5.55 2.68
C ALA A 737 -24.47 5.06 1.98
N SER A 738 -24.51 5.06 0.64
CA SER A 738 -23.35 4.80 -0.19
C SER A 738 -22.30 5.93 -0.06
N PRO A 739 -21.06 5.73 -0.57
CA PRO A 739 -20.04 6.78 -0.60
C PRO A 739 -20.47 8.07 -1.32
N TYR A 740 -21.42 7.98 -2.24
CA TYR A 740 -21.94 9.11 -2.99
C TYR A 740 -23.23 9.69 -2.39
N ASN A 741 -23.56 9.32 -1.15
CA ASN A 741 -24.78 9.74 -0.46
C ASN A 741 -26.09 9.28 -1.13
N ALA A 742 -26.03 8.30 -2.05
CA ALA A 742 -27.20 7.56 -2.49
C ALA A 742 -27.66 6.62 -1.35
N MET A 743 -28.94 6.70 -1.01
CA MET A 743 -29.59 6.05 0.12
C MET A 743 -30.27 4.76 -0.35
N ASP A 744 -30.48 3.82 0.56
CA ASP A 744 -31.23 2.58 0.32
C ASP A 744 -30.71 1.77 -0.88
N MET A 745 -29.41 1.91 -1.22
CA MET A 745 -28.75 1.15 -2.30
C MET A 745 -28.64 -0.36 -1.98
N ALA A 746 -29.12 -0.80 -0.82
CA ALA A 746 -29.12 -2.19 -0.40
C ALA A 746 -30.29 -2.40 0.55
N GLY A 747 -30.94 -3.56 0.45
CA GLY A 747 -32.17 -3.85 1.18
C GLY A 747 -33.35 -3.05 0.64
N ASN A 748 -34.40 -2.96 1.46
CA ASN A 748 -35.70 -2.36 1.12
C ASN A 748 -36.35 -3.03 -0.10
N VAL A 749 -36.03 -2.68 -1.34
CA VAL A 749 -36.48 -3.42 -2.53
C VAL A 749 -35.34 -3.70 -3.50
N TRP A 750 -35.46 -4.78 -4.27
CA TRP A 750 -34.59 -4.95 -5.42
C TRP A 750 -34.90 -3.85 -6.43
N GLU A 751 -33.90 -3.39 -7.17
CA GLU A 751 -34.07 -2.32 -8.15
C GLU A 751 -33.82 -2.83 -9.56
N TRP A 752 -34.78 -2.58 -10.46
CA TRP A 752 -34.63 -2.85 -11.89
C TRP A 752 -33.46 -2.08 -12.51
N CYS A 753 -32.59 -2.79 -13.23
CA CYS A 753 -31.53 -2.20 -14.05
C CYS A 753 -31.90 -2.28 -15.54
N ALA A 754 -31.29 -1.42 -16.37
CA ALA A 754 -31.53 -1.39 -17.82
C ALA A 754 -31.07 -2.68 -18.54
N ASP A 755 -30.15 -3.44 -17.94
CA ASP A 755 -29.49 -4.57 -18.56
C ASP A 755 -30.36 -5.81 -18.65
N ALA A 756 -30.34 -6.45 -19.82
CA ALA A 756 -30.73 -7.84 -19.94
C ALA A 756 -29.77 -8.73 -19.14
N TYR A 757 -30.31 -9.71 -18.43
CA TYR A 757 -29.49 -10.64 -17.66
C TYR A 757 -28.68 -11.55 -18.60
N ASP A 758 -27.37 -11.59 -18.36
CA ASP A 758 -26.43 -12.53 -19.00
C ASP A 758 -25.43 -12.99 -17.93
N LYS A 759 -25.35 -14.31 -17.73
CA LYS A 759 -24.52 -14.95 -16.70
C LYS A 759 -23.03 -14.71 -16.92
N ASP A 760 -22.61 -14.49 -18.17
CA ASP A 760 -21.21 -14.28 -18.53
C ASP A 760 -20.89 -12.80 -18.79
N PHE A 761 -21.84 -11.88 -18.50
CA PHE A 761 -21.66 -10.45 -18.73
C PHE A 761 -20.40 -9.89 -18.05
N TYR A 762 -20.10 -10.29 -16.81
CA TYR A 762 -18.93 -9.77 -16.09
C TYR A 762 -17.60 -10.20 -16.73
N LYS A 763 -17.59 -11.40 -17.33
CA LYS A 763 -16.44 -11.94 -18.06
C LYS A 763 -16.25 -11.26 -19.42
N ASN A 764 -17.34 -11.02 -20.14
CA ASN A 764 -17.30 -10.68 -21.57
C ASN A 764 -17.56 -9.20 -21.88
N SER A 765 -18.08 -8.42 -20.93
CA SER A 765 -18.37 -7.00 -21.16
C SER A 765 -17.11 -6.15 -21.26
N ALA A 766 -17.24 -5.01 -21.93
CA ALA A 766 -16.21 -4.00 -22.05
C ALA A 766 -15.79 -3.43 -20.69
N ASP A 767 -14.57 -2.91 -20.62
CA ASP A 767 -14.05 -2.24 -19.42
C ASP A 767 -14.49 -0.78 -19.30
N ARG A 768 -15.21 -0.24 -20.29
CA ARG A 768 -15.72 1.15 -20.28
C ARG A 768 -17.21 1.17 -20.56
N ASN A 769 -17.99 1.79 -19.67
CA ASN A 769 -19.45 1.94 -19.77
C ASN A 769 -20.19 0.65 -20.22
N PRO A 770 -19.94 -0.51 -19.57
CA PRO A 770 -20.57 -1.75 -20.00
C PRO A 770 -22.07 -1.73 -19.78
N VAL A 771 -22.81 -2.15 -20.81
CA VAL A 771 -24.26 -2.30 -20.78
C VAL A 771 -24.70 -3.45 -21.70
N ASN A 772 -25.74 -4.18 -21.32
CA ASN A 772 -26.34 -5.25 -22.10
C ASN A 772 -27.73 -4.87 -22.61
N HIS A 773 -27.81 -4.31 -23.82
CA HIS A 773 -29.07 -3.96 -24.48
C HIS A 773 -29.72 -5.11 -25.27
N LYS A 774 -29.27 -6.36 -25.08
CA LYS A 774 -29.88 -7.51 -25.77
C LYS A 774 -31.36 -7.60 -25.41
N LYS A 775 -32.22 -7.91 -26.40
CA LYS A 775 -33.61 -8.27 -26.11
C LYS A 775 -33.62 -9.57 -25.30
N SER A 776 -34.25 -9.55 -24.15
CA SER A 776 -34.33 -10.68 -23.22
C SER A 776 -35.68 -10.66 -22.51
N ASN A 777 -36.12 -11.84 -22.06
CA ASN A 777 -37.23 -11.93 -21.12
C ASN A 777 -36.75 -11.78 -19.66
N LEU A 778 -35.45 -11.92 -19.43
CA LEU A 778 -34.80 -11.78 -18.13
C LEU A 778 -33.99 -10.49 -18.06
N TYR A 779 -34.25 -9.69 -17.02
CA TYR A 779 -33.57 -8.44 -16.73
C TYR A 779 -32.85 -8.52 -15.39
N VAL A 780 -31.83 -7.68 -15.23
CA VAL A 780 -31.05 -7.61 -14.00
C VAL A 780 -31.82 -6.80 -12.96
N ALA A 781 -31.90 -7.32 -11.73
CA ALA A 781 -32.23 -6.53 -10.55
C ALA A 781 -31.09 -6.61 -9.52
N LYS A 782 -30.86 -5.52 -8.77
CA LYS A 782 -29.78 -5.42 -7.75
C LYS A 782 -30.29 -4.87 -6.42
N GLY A 783 -29.50 -5.02 -5.35
CA GLY A 783 -29.79 -4.39 -4.04
C GLY A 783 -30.31 -5.32 -2.95
N GLY A 784 -30.92 -6.46 -3.27
CA GLY A 784 -31.64 -7.24 -2.24
C GLY A 784 -32.95 -6.55 -1.85
N SER A 785 -33.72 -7.13 -0.94
CA SER A 785 -34.96 -6.51 -0.47
C SER A 785 -35.27 -6.87 0.97
N TRP A 786 -36.31 -6.26 1.51
CA TRP A 786 -36.97 -6.65 2.75
C TRP A 786 -37.34 -8.12 2.77
N PHE A 787 -37.47 -8.83 1.62
CA PHE A 787 -37.82 -10.25 1.55
C PHE A 787 -36.60 -11.20 1.55
N ASN A 788 -35.36 -10.71 1.53
CA ASN A 788 -34.16 -11.56 1.38
C ASN A 788 -33.17 -11.46 2.54
N PHE A 789 -32.28 -12.45 2.62
CA PHE A 789 -31.16 -12.45 3.55
C PHE A 789 -30.13 -11.36 3.24
N ALA A 790 -29.34 -11.00 4.25
CA ALA A 790 -28.21 -10.05 4.17
C ALA A 790 -27.22 -10.33 3.02
N GLU A 791 -27.06 -11.59 2.60
CA GLU A 791 -26.19 -11.96 1.47
C GLU A 791 -26.71 -11.46 0.11
N SER A 792 -28.01 -11.19 0.03
CA SER A 792 -28.65 -10.63 -1.16
C SER A 792 -28.46 -9.12 -1.25
N CYS A 793 -28.13 -8.46 -0.13
CA CYS A 793 -27.90 -7.01 -0.07
C CYS A 793 -26.50 -6.59 -0.56
N ARG A 794 -25.67 -7.52 -1.03
CA ARG A 794 -24.32 -7.20 -1.56
C ARG A 794 -24.45 -6.40 -2.85
N ALA A 795 -23.63 -5.37 -3.02
CA ALA A 795 -23.68 -4.49 -4.19
C ALA A 795 -23.36 -5.21 -5.52
N SER A 796 -22.57 -6.29 -5.47
CA SER A 796 -22.28 -7.13 -6.63
C SER A 796 -23.37 -8.14 -6.94
N LYS A 797 -24.33 -8.36 -6.03
CA LYS A 797 -25.37 -9.36 -6.20
C LYS A 797 -26.28 -8.97 -7.36
N ARG A 798 -26.56 -9.94 -8.23
CA ARG A 798 -27.44 -9.80 -9.37
C ARG A 798 -28.54 -10.85 -9.27
N SER A 799 -29.75 -10.48 -9.65
CA SER A 799 -30.87 -11.39 -9.82
C SER A 799 -31.32 -11.38 -11.28
N ALA A 800 -31.67 -12.55 -11.80
CA ALA A 800 -32.25 -12.72 -13.13
C ALA A 800 -33.76 -12.83 -12.97
N LEU A 801 -34.51 -11.79 -13.35
CA LEU A 801 -35.95 -11.75 -13.14
C LEU A 801 -36.68 -11.54 -14.46
N GLU A 802 -37.83 -12.19 -14.59
CA GLU A 802 -38.70 -12.00 -15.75
C GLU A 802 -39.29 -10.58 -15.76
N ASN A 803 -39.67 -10.09 -16.93
CA ASN A 803 -40.42 -8.84 -17.08
C ASN A 803 -41.85 -8.98 -16.52
N ALA A 804 -41.96 -9.04 -15.20
CA ALA A 804 -43.18 -9.29 -14.44
C ALA A 804 -43.18 -8.44 -13.15
N PRO A 805 -44.36 -8.15 -12.58
CA PRO A 805 -44.46 -7.44 -11.31
C PRO A 805 -44.10 -8.36 -10.13
N PHE A 806 -43.31 -7.83 -9.19
CA PHE A 806 -42.92 -8.53 -7.95
C PHE A 806 -43.14 -7.63 -6.72
N PRO A 807 -43.55 -8.17 -5.57
CA PRO A 807 -43.86 -7.39 -4.36
C PRO A 807 -42.62 -6.87 -3.62
N TRP A 808 -41.42 -7.22 -4.09
CA TRP A 808 -40.14 -6.88 -3.49
C TRP A 808 -39.16 -6.27 -4.50
N VAL A 809 -39.63 -5.92 -5.71
CA VAL A 809 -38.83 -5.21 -6.74
C VAL A 809 -39.45 -3.85 -7.01
N GLY A 810 -38.67 -2.80 -6.82
CA GLY A 810 -38.96 -1.43 -7.22
C GLY A 810 -37.95 -0.91 -8.24
N VAL A 811 -37.70 0.40 -8.19
CA VAL A 811 -36.90 1.09 -9.20
C VAL A 811 -36.23 2.33 -8.64
N ARG A 812 -35.08 2.65 -9.20
CA ARG A 812 -34.36 3.92 -9.09
C ARG A 812 -33.94 4.34 -10.49
N LEU A 813 -33.88 5.64 -10.76
CA LEU A 813 -33.55 6.15 -12.10
C LEU A 813 -32.21 6.86 -12.14
N ALA A 814 -31.65 6.93 -13.35
CA ALA A 814 -30.43 7.66 -13.66
C ALA A 814 -30.65 8.66 -14.80
N LYS A 815 -29.76 9.64 -14.90
CA LYS A 815 -29.72 10.64 -15.97
C LYS A 815 -28.33 10.73 -16.59
#